data_AF-A0AAN7JQ69-F1
#
_entry.id   AF-A0AAN7JQ69-F1
#
_cell.length_a   1.000
_cell.length_b   1.000
_cell.length_c   1.000
_cell.angle_alpha   90.00
_cell.angle_beta   90.00
_cell.angle_gamma   90.00
#
_symmetry.space_group_name_H-M   'P 1'
#
loop_
_entity.id
_entity.type
_entity.pdbx_description
1 polymer ?
#
loop_
_entity_poly.entity_id
_entity_poly.type
_entity_poly.pdbx_seq_one_letter_code
_entity_poly.pdbx_strand_id
1 'polypeptide(L)'
;MAFVKAQKSKAYFKRFQVKYKRRRAGKTDYRARIRLINQDKNKYNTPKYRFVVRFTNKDIVAQIISATIAGDVVLAAACARELPRYGLEVGLTNYAAAYCTGLLLARRVLKMLEMDGEYEGNVEATGEDFSVEPAGDRRPFRALLDVGLVRTTTGNRVFGALKGALDGGLDIPHSEKRFAGFSKDSKQLDVDVHRKYIYGGHIAAYMATLMEDEPEKYQSHFSEYIKRGIEPDNIEALYKKVHAAIRADPTIKKSEKQPPKQHKRYNLKKLTYDERKARLIERLNALNSADGDEDEDDDLAQAQSFVCPLANVDFTSPNPIPVLLAASFVGRYFWLNKVVTLNCGLSFPVVDASTLWTVKVTTTKSTLWAVKVTIARGKLLTYHIVTINKSFTQLKKATQQPIGAHNSTPEFSISHQLTEKIMTGTNGSQTPFARRLEGKVVIITGGASGIGEASARLFANHGAKVVIFDIQDEVGLSICKDIQSNPNQTATYIHCDVTSDADAQNAVDTVIEKYGKLDVMFSNVGITGNYDLRIMDTDYKNFRNVFDTNVYSAFLMARQAARVMIPAKKGAILIMSSCTSVIHGTVPHTYCASKHALVGLTKNLGVEMGQYGIRVNCISPFGVATPMLLKDYGGVGVEVAEEKLRSMSNLRGAVLKAEDVADAALYLVSEESKYVSGLNLVLDGGYSTTNKTFGQFMKELYPH
;
A
#
# COMPACT_ATOMS: atom_id res chain seq x y z
N MET A 1 -33.18 -8.93 -2.06
CA MET A 1 -31.73 -9.00 -1.81
C MET A 1 -31.28 -7.93 -0.79
N ALA A 2 -31.70 -8.02 0.48
CA ALA A 2 -31.48 -6.96 1.49
C ALA A 2 -30.55 -7.37 2.67
N PHE A 3 -29.99 -8.58 2.69
CA PHE A 3 -29.25 -9.13 3.84
C PHE A 3 -27.72 -9.21 3.65
N VAL A 4 -27.10 -8.27 2.94
CA VAL A 4 -25.63 -8.21 2.83
C VAL A 4 -25.09 -7.12 3.75
N LYS A 5 -24.16 -7.50 4.65
CA LYS A 5 -23.48 -6.56 5.54
C LYS A 5 -22.87 -5.41 4.74
N ALA A 6 -23.22 -4.18 5.06
CA ALA A 6 -22.75 -2.99 4.35
C ALA A 6 -21.21 -2.89 4.41
N GLN A 7 -20.54 -3.26 3.32
CA GLN A 7 -19.08 -3.29 3.21
C GLN A 7 -18.46 -1.89 3.31
N LYS A 8 -19.18 -0.86 2.84
CA LYS A 8 -18.80 0.56 2.91
C LYS A 8 -19.48 1.27 4.10
N SER A 9 -19.24 0.77 5.31
CA SER A 9 -19.78 1.36 6.54
C SER A 9 -19.09 2.66 6.94
N LYS A 10 -19.66 3.41 7.89
CA LYS A 10 -19.01 4.59 8.51
C LYS A 10 -17.62 4.25 9.05
N ALA A 11 -17.45 3.05 9.61
CA ALA A 11 -16.17 2.57 10.12
C ALA A 11 -15.15 2.26 8.99
N TYR A 12 -15.62 1.89 7.80
CA TYR A 12 -14.77 1.78 6.61
C TYR A 12 -14.21 3.14 6.22
N PHE A 13 -15.07 4.16 6.02
CA PHE A 13 -14.61 5.49 5.60
C PHE A 13 -13.70 6.18 6.61
N LYS A 14 -13.94 5.99 7.91
CA LYS A 14 -13.05 6.52 8.96
C LYS A 14 -11.62 5.96 8.88
N ARG A 15 -11.45 4.72 8.42
CA ARG A 15 -10.14 4.02 8.34
C ARG A 15 -9.59 3.93 6.92
N PHE A 16 -10.35 4.39 5.92
CA PHE A 16 -9.96 4.24 4.52
C PHE A 16 -8.84 5.22 4.16
N GLN A 17 -7.62 4.70 4.03
CA GLN A 17 -6.49 5.49 3.57
C GLN A 17 -6.47 5.57 2.05
N VAL A 18 -6.73 6.76 1.53
CA VAL A 18 -6.68 7.01 0.09
C VAL A 18 -5.24 6.93 -0.43
N LYS A 19 -5.03 6.23 -1.55
CA LYS A 19 -3.76 6.31 -2.27
C LYS A 19 -3.53 7.75 -2.78
N TYR A 20 -2.28 8.08 -3.11
CA TYR A 20 -1.92 9.39 -3.64
C TYR A 20 -2.79 9.79 -4.85
N LYS A 21 -3.09 11.09 -4.98
CA LYS A 21 -4.02 11.65 -5.98
C LYS A 21 -3.75 11.12 -7.41
N ARG A 22 -2.50 11.13 -7.86
CA ARG A 22 -2.12 10.64 -9.19
C ARG A 22 -2.23 9.12 -9.37
N ARG A 23 -2.10 8.35 -8.29
CA ARG A 23 -2.27 6.89 -8.31
C ARG A 23 -3.75 6.52 -8.40
N ARG A 24 -4.62 7.24 -7.69
CA ARG A 24 -6.09 7.11 -7.78
C ARG A 24 -6.62 7.51 -9.16
N ALA A 25 -6.02 8.54 -9.77
CA ALA A 25 -6.32 8.91 -11.15
C ALA A 25 -5.74 7.94 -12.20
N GLY A 26 -5.00 6.91 -11.80
CA GLY A 26 -4.42 5.93 -12.72
C GLY A 26 -3.36 6.50 -13.67
N LYS A 27 -2.67 7.59 -13.30
CA LYS A 27 -1.72 8.29 -14.20
C LYS A 27 -0.25 8.05 -13.87
N THR A 28 0.06 7.51 -12.70
CA THR A 28 1.45 7.41 -12.22
C THR A 28 1.63 6.20 -11.32
N ASP A 29 2.61 5.37 -11.66
CA ASP A 29 3.20 4.41 -10.75
C ASP A 29 4.35 5.08 -9.99
N TYR A 30 4.20 5.16 -8.67
CA TYR A 30 5.23 5.75 -7.81
C TYR A 30 6.46 4.87 -7.68
N ARG A 31 6.37 3.54 -7.86
CA ARG A 31 7.53 2.65 -7.80
C ARG A 31 8.50 2.90 -8.96
N ALA A 32 7.97 3.03 -10.18
CA ALA A 32 8.75 3.42 -11.34
C ALA A 32 9.27 4.86 -11.21
N ARG A 33 8.40 5.80 -10.82
CA ARG A 33 8.76 7.22 -10.68
C ARG A 33 9.91 7.44 -9.70
N ILE A 34 9.91 6.79 -8.53
CA ILE A 34 10.97 6.94 -7.52
C ILE A 34 12.34 6.61 -8.12
N ARG A 35 12.46 5.53 -8.90
CA ARG A 35 13.73 5.13 -9.52
C ARG A 35 14.19 6.12 -10.60
N LEU A 36 13.25 6.66 -11.37
CA LEU A 36 13.55 7.59 -12.46
C LEU A 36 13.97 8.98 -11.95
N ILE A 37 13.36 9.47 -10.86
CA ILE A 37 13.63 10.82 -10.35
C ILE A 37 14.75 10.88 -9.31
N ASN A 38 15.03 9.78 -8.61
CA ASN A 38 16.04 9.78 -7.56
C ASN A 38 17.41 10.11 -8.17
N GLN A 39 18.03 11.16 -7.65
CA GLN A 39 19.33 11.65 -8.08
C GLN A 39 20.35 11.35 -6.98
N ASP A 40 21.58 11.05 -7.38
CA ASP A 40 22.66 10.81 -6.43
C ASP A 40 22.94 12.10 -5.65
N LYS A 41 22.97 12.02 -4.32
CA LYS A 41 23.09 13.20 -3.45
C LYS A 41 24.41 13.95 -3.64
N ASN A 42 25.45 13.29 -4.13
CA ASN A 42 26.74 13.90 -4.45
C ASN A 42 26.69 14.82 -5.68
N LYS A 43 25.63 14.76 -6.49
CA LYS A 43 25.41 15.65 -7.64
C LYS A 43 24.66 16.94 -7.27
N TYR A 44 24.30 17.11 -6.00
CA TYR A 44 23.63 18.30 -5.46
C TYR A 44 22.44 18.78 -6.33
N ASN A 45 22.59 19.93 -7.00
CA ASN A 45 21.52 20.59 -7.76
C ASN A 45 21.46 20.16 -9.24
N THR A 46 22.29 19.23 -9.71
CA THR A 46 22.27 18.80 -11.10
C THR A 46 20.94 18.11 -11.43
N PRO A 47 20.12 18.67 -12.34
CA PRO A 47 18.81 18.10 -12.66
C PRO A 47 18.96 16.77 -13.38
N LYS A 48 18.13 15.80 -12.98
CA LYS A 48 17.99 14.52 -13.69
C LYS A 48 16.86 14.65 -14.72
N TYR A 49 17.23 14.73 -16.00
CA TYR A 49 16.28 14.89 -17.08
C TYR A 49 15.63 13.57 -17.48
N ARG A 50 14.32 13.62 -17.72
CA ARG A 50 13.51 12.50 -18.19
C ARG A 50 12.82 12.89 -19.49
N PHE A 51 12.95 12.03 -20.48
CA PHE A 51 12.19 12.09 -21.73
C PHE A 51 10.86 11.35 -21.53
N VAL A 52 9.81 12.12 -21.25
CA VAL A 52 8.47 11.62 -20.92
C VAL A 52 7.65 11.58 -22.20
N VAL A 53 7.25 10.37 -22.60
CA VAL A 53 6.39 10.17 -23.77
C VAL A 53 5.03 9.65 -23.32
N ARG A 54 3.95 10.30 -23.75
CA ARG A 54 2.57 9.90 -23.43
C ARG A 54 1.73 9.90 -24.68
N PHE A 55 1.04 8.79 -24.89
CA PHE A 55 0.05 8.63 -25.96
C PHE A 55 -1.34 8.89 -25.40
N THR A 56 -2.12 9.65 -26.16
CA THR A 56 -3.57 9.74 -26.03
C THR A 56 -4.21 9.14 -27.28
N ASN A 57 -5.54 9.06 -27.33
CA ASN A 57 -6.22 8.48 -28.48
C ASN A 57 -6.03 9.28 -29.78
N LYS A 58 -5.73 10.59 -29.69
CA LYS A 58 -5.64 11.49 -30.85
C LYS A 58 -4.34 12.30 -30.93
N ASP A 59 -3.48 12.22 -29.91
CA ASP A 59 -2.28 13.05 -29.81
C ASP A 59 -1.14 12.30 -29.11
N ILE A 60 0.08 12.65 -29.48
CA ILE A 60 1.32 12.14 -28.87
C ILE A 60 1.99 13.35 -28.21
N VAL A 61 2.35 13.20 -26.94
CA VAL A 61 3.00 14.27 -26.17
C VAL A 61 4.37 13.78 -25.72
N ALA A 62 5.43 14.46 -26.15
CA ALA A 62 6.81 14.22 -25.75
C ALA A 62 7.34 15.45 -24.99
N GLN A 63 7.94 15.22 -23.82
CA GLN A 63 8.39 16.29 -22.93
C GLN A 63 9.73 15.94 -22.29
N ILE A 64 10.60 16.94 -22.13
CA ILE A 64 11.78 16.82 -21.28
C ILE A 64 11.48 17.46 -19.94
N ILE A 65 11.56 16.66 -18.88
CA ILE A 65 11.11 17.04 -17.54
C ILE A 65 12.21 16.77 -16.51
N SER A 66 12.43 17.73 -15.62
CA SER A 66 13.21 17.55 -14.38
C SER A 66 12.30 17.64 -13.16
N ALA A 67 12.67 16.99 -12.06
CA ALA A 67 11.88 17.00 -10.83
C ALA A 67 12.44 18.03 -9.83
N THR A 68 11.57 18.82 -9.22
CA THR A 68 11.88 19.70 -8.08
C THR A 68 10.93 19.39 -6.91
N ILE A 69 11.20 19.98 -5.73
CA ILE A 69 10.37 19.76 -4.54
C ILE A 69 8.94 20.30 -4.74
N ALA A 70 8.79 21.45 -5.41
CA ALA A 70 7.48 22.04 -5.69
C ALA A 70 6.71 21.25 -6.77
N GLY A 71 7.42 20.63 -7.70
CA GLY A 71 6.82 19.89 -8.81
C GLY A 71 7.80 19.63 -9.96
N ASP A 72 7.29 19.01 -11.00
CA ASP A 72 8.05 18.77 -12.22
C ASP A 72 8.15 20.07 -13.05
N VAL A 73 9.35 20.37 -13.53
CA VAL A 73 9.62 21.51 -14.43
C VAL A 73 9.85 20.96 -15.84
N VAL A 74 9.04 21.44 -16.79
CA VAL A 74 9.14 21.07 -18.20
C VAL A 74 10.12 22.02 -18.88
N LEU A 75 11.21 21.47 -19.42
CA LEU A 75 12.20 22.24 -20.17
C LEU A 75 11.68 22.56 -21.57
N ALA A 76 11.24 21.53 -22.29
CA ALA A 76 10.62 21.64 -23.59
C ALA A 76 9.50 20.58 -23.74
N ALA A 77 8.54 20.87 -24.61
CA ALA A 77 7.46 19.98 -24.96
C ALA A 77 7.23 20.01 -26.47
N ALA A 78 6.78 18.89 -27.04
CA ALA A 78 6.34 18.76 -28.42
C ALA A 78 5.08 17.87 -28.45
N CYS A 79 4.12 18.20 -29.31
CA CYS A 79 2.88 17.47 -29.46
C CYS A 79 2.62 17.11 -30.94
N ALA A 80 1.97 15.98 -31.22
CA ALA A 80 1.64 15.58 -32.58
C ALA A 80 0.66 16.54 -33.26
N ARG A 81 -0.22 17.20 -32.49
CA ARG A 81 -1.09 18.28 -32.99
C ARG A 81 -0.35 19.48 -33.60
N GLU A 82 0.95 19.62 -33.37
CA GLU A 82 1.79 20.67 -34.00
C GLU A 82 2.35 20.22 -35.35
N LEU A 83 2.36 18.91 -35.63
CA LEU A 83 2.90 18.33 -36.86
C LEU A 83 2.20 18.75 -38.17
N PRO A 84 0.89 19.10 -38.19
CA PRO A 84 0.27 19.66 -39.38
C PRO A 84 0.96 20.92 -39.92
N ARG A 85 1.63 21.70 -39.06
CA ARG A 85 2.43 22.87 -39.49
C ARG A 85 3.60 22.48 -40.39
N TYR A 86 4.13 21.27 -40.21
CA TYR A 86 5.29 20.75 -40.95
C TYR A 86 4.88 19.85 -42.12
N GLY A 87 3.58 19.76 -42.43
CA GLY A 87 3.04 19.00 -43.56
C GLY A 87 2.38 17.67 -43.22
N LEU A 88 2.31 17.28 -41.92
CA LEU A 88 1.63 16.03 -41.51
C LEU A 88 0.23 16.33 -40.95
N GLU A 89 -0.79 16.32 -41.81
CA GLU A 89 -2.16 16.65 -41.42
C GLU A 89 -2.93 15.49 -40.78
N VAL A 90 -2.67 14.25 -41.24
CA VAL A 90 -3.38 13.03 -40.83
C VAL A 90 -2.44 12.02 -40.17
N GLY A 91 -2.99 11.05 -39.45
CA GLY A 91 -2.18 9.96 -38.87
C GLY A 91 -1.37 10.32 -37.63
N LEU A 92 -1.80 11.31 -36.84
CA LEU A 92 -1.03 11.88 -35.72
C LEU A 92 -0.67 10.93 -34.57
N THR A 93 -1.17 9.69 -34.56
CA THR A 93 -0.93 8.72 -33.48
C THR A 93 -0.16 7.48 -33.92
N ASN A 94 0.30 7.43 -35.17
CA ASN A 94 1.05 6.29 -35.70
C ASN A 94 2.52 6.27 -35.22
N TYR A 95 3.29 5.28 -35.66
CA TYR A 95 4.70 5.14 -35.30
C TYR A 95 5.57 6.26 -35.91
N ALA A 96 5.32 6.62 -37.16
CA ALA A 96 6.04 7.66 -37.90
C ALA A 96 5.82 9.07 -37.29
N ALA A 97 4.61 9.40 -36.86
CA ALA A 97 4.29 10.61 -36.12
C ALA A 97 4.96 10.62 -34.76
N ALA A 98 5.04 9.46 -34.07
CA ALA A 98 5.80 9.36 -32.83
C ALA A 98 7.28 9.71 -33.05
N TYR A 99 7.90 9.16 -34.10
CA TYR A 99 9.25 9.51 -34.53
C TYR A 99 9.40 11.02 -34.79
N CYS A 100 8.50 11.61 -35.59
CA CYS A 100 8.49 13.05 -35.87
C CYS A 100 8.37 13.89 -34.59
N THR A 101 7.51 13.51 -33.64
CA THR A 101 7.38 14.23 -32.37
C THR A 101 8.64 14.16 -31.50
N GLY A 102 9.33 13.02 -31.51
CA GLY A 102 10.61 12.85 -30.82
C GLY A 102 11.70 13.73 -31.43
N LEU A 103 11.81 13.71 -32.76
CA LEU A 103 12.74 14.54 -33.53
C LEU A 103 12.51 16.03 -33.30
N LEU A 104 11.25 16.46 -33.34
CA LEU A 104 10.86 17.85 -33.06
C LEU A 104 11.25 18.28 -31.64
N LEU A 105 11.06 17.41 -30.64
CA LEU A 105 11.46 17.73 -29.27
C LEU A 105 12.97 17.86 -29.14
N ALA A 106 13.73 16.92 -29.73
CA ALA A 106 15.19 16.91 -29.69
C ALA A 106 15.78 18.19 -30.28
N ARG A 107 15.40 18.55 -31.52
CA ARG A 107 15.89 19.77 -32.18
C ARG A 107 15.46 21.04 -31.45
N ARG A 108 14.28 21.05 -30.83
CA ARG A 108 13.80 22.17 -30.01
C ARG A 108 14.62 22.37 -28.73
N VAL A 109 15.03 21.28 -28.10
CA VAL A 109 15.87 21.31 -26.89
C VAL A 109 17.28 21.74 -27.25
N LEU A 110 17.87 21.18 -28.31
CA LEU A 110 19.22 21.54 -28.73
C LEU A 110 19.31 23.01 -29.19
N LYS A 111 18.31 23.51 -29.93
CA LYS A 111 18.22 24.93 -30.30
C LYS A 111 18.04 25.85 -29.08
N MET A 112 17.31 25.40 -28.05
CA MET A 112 17.15 26.16 -26.80
C MET A 112 18.44 26.20 -25.97
N LEU A 113 19.30 25.18 -26.10
CA LEU A 113 20.56 25.06 -25.38
C LEU A 113 21.78 25.49 -26.23
N GLU A 114 21.56 25.96 -27.46
CA GLU A 114 22.60 26.39 -28.40
C GLU A 114 23.65 25.27 -28.69
N MET A 115 23.16 24.04 -28.85
CA MET A 115 23.97 22.84 -29.17
C MET A 115 23.50 22.16 -30.46
N ASP A 116 22.77 22.88 -31.30
CA ASP A 116 22.12 22.36 -32.50
C ASP A 116 23.06 22.10 -33.68
N GLY A 117 24.20 22.83 -33.73
CA GLY A 117 25.28 22.61 -34.70
C GLY A 117 26.35 21.61 -34.26
N GLU A 118 26.53 21.39 -32.95
CA GLU A 118 27.46 20.37 -32.43
C GLU A 118 26.87 18.95 -32.55
N TYR A 119 25.56 18.83 -32.30
CA TYR A 119 24.86 17.55 -32.31
C TYR A 119 23.70 17.58 -33.32
N GLU A 120 24.01 17.41 -34.60
CA GLU A 120 23.01 17.33 -35.66
C GLU A 120 22.21 16.02 -35.64
N GLY A 121 22.82 14.96 -35.10
CA GLY A 121 22.26 13.61 -35.09
C GLY A 121 22.35 12.94 -36.46
N ASN A 122 21.47 11.98 -36.72
CA ASN A 122 21.44 11.28 -38.01
C ASN A 122 20.48 12.00 -38.97
N VAL A 123 21.02 12.63 -40.04
CA VAL A 123 20.23 13.41 -41.00
C VAL A 123 19.27 12.52 -41.79
N GLU A 124 19.70 11.33 -42.18
CA GLU A 124 18.87 10.37 -42.89
C GLU A 124 18.44 9.24 -41.95
N ALA A 125 17.14 9.00 -41.79
CA ALA A 125 16.69 7.92 -40.91
C ALA A 125 16.97 6.56 -41.56
N THR A 126 18.16 6.00 -41.31
CA THR A 126 18.61 4.68 -41.78
C THR A 126 17.92 3.55 -41.03
N GLY A 127 17.51 3.80 -39.78
CA GLY A 127 16.87 2.81 -38.91
C GLY A 127 17.85 1.97 -38.09
N GLU A 128 19.15 2.25 -38.20
CA GLU A 128 20.19 1.58 -37.42
C GLU A 128 20.20 2.07 -35.97
N ASP A 129 20.80 1.30 -35.06
CA ASP A 129 21.01 1.74 -33.69
C ASP A 129 21.99 2.92 -33.68
N PHE A 130 21.56 4.06 -33.16
CA PHE A 130 22.33 5.30 -33.20
C PHE A 130 22.42 5.89 -31.80
N SER A 131 23.65 6.01 -31.31
CA SER A 131 23.99 6.67 -30.07
C SER A 131 24.89 7.86 -30.39
N VAL A 132 24.58 9.01 -29.80
CA VAL A 132 25.38 10.23 -30.00
C VAL A 132 26.60 10.15 -29.10
N GLU A 133 27.77 10.01 -29.71
CA GLU A 133 29.04 10.06 -29.00
C GLU A 133 29.47 11.50 -28.69
N PRO A 134 30.19 11.74 -27.58
CA PRO A 134 30.67 13.07 -27.23
C PRO A 134 31.77 13.53 -28.20
N ALA A 135 31.49 14.54 -29.01
CA ALA A 135 32.40 15.04 -30.05
C ALA A 135 33.37 16.18 -29.60
N GLY A 136 33.22 16.74 -28.39
CA GLY A 136 34.02 17.88 -27.93
C GLY A 136 33.91 18.20 -26.44
N ASP A 137 34.02 19.48 -26.07
CA ASP A 137 34.07 19.96 -24.68
C ASP A 137 32.71 19.86 -23.96
N ARG A 138 31.62 20.08 -24.68
CA ARG A 138 30.25 19.90 -24.18
C ARG A 138 29.84 18.45 -24.39
N ARG A 139 29.05 17.91 -23.47
CA ARG A 139 28.52 16.54 -23.54
C ARG A 139 27.12 16.58 -24.17
N PRO A 140 26.71 15.53 -24.89
CA PRO A 140 25.36 15.47 -25.46
C PRO A 140 24.30 15.52 -24.36
N PHE A 141 23.16 16.11 -24.68
CA PHE A 141 22.09 16.28 -23.70
C PHE A 141 21.52 14.91 -23.30
N ARG A 142 21.80 14.51 -22.06
CA ARG A 142 21.39 13.20 -21.55
C ARG A 142 20.00 13.24 -20.93
N ALA A 143 19.10 12.38 -21.40
CA ALA A 143 17.77 12.17 -20.82
C ALA A 143 17.46 10.68 -20.61
N LEU A 144 16.60 10.36 -19.64
CA LEU A 144 16.13 8.99 -19.40
C LEU A 144 14.70 8.80 -19.90
N LEU A 145 14.43 7.76 -20.68
CA LEU A 145 13.08 7.46 -21.15
C LEU A 145 12.15 7.11 -19.98
N ASP A 146 11.06 7.86 -19.85
CA ASP A 146 9.95 7.60 -18.93
C ASP A 146 8.72 7.17 -19.75
N VAL A 147 8.50 5.86 -19.81
CA VAL A 147 7.36 5.22 -20.51
C VAL A 147 6.03 5.34 -19.74
N GLY A 148 6.09 5.71 -18.46
CA GLY A 148 4.91 5.79 -17.60
C GLY A 148 4.31 4.44 -17.25
N LEU A 149 3.04 4.25 -17.58
CA LEU A 149 2.28 3.01 -17.30
C LEU A 149 2.17 2.09 -18.52
N VAL A 150 2.73 2.50 -19.66
CA VAL A 150 2.67 1.74 -20.91
C VAL A 150 3.58 0.51 -20.79
N ARG A 151 3.09 -0.65 -21.25
CA ARG A 151 3.89 -1.88 -21.30
C ARG A 151 4.97 -1.76 -22.36
N THR A 152 6.21 -2.06 -21.98
CA THR A 152 7.39 -2.00 -22.85
C THR A 152 7.48 -3.26 -23.73
N THR A 153 6.56 -3.40 -24.67
CA THR A 153 6.60 -4.43 -25.72
C THR A 153 7.44 -3.99 -26.91
N THR A 154 7.94 -4.96 -27.68
CA THR A 154 8.67 -4.71 -28.94
C THR A 154 7.75 -4.02 -29.94
N GLY A 155 8.27 -3.03 -30.66
CA GLY A 155 7.49 -2.27 -31.65
C GLY A 155 6.48 -1.28 -31.05
N ASN A 156 6.53 -1.00 -29.74
CA ASN A 156 5.66 0.02 -29.16
C ASN A 156 6.04 1.43 -29.70
N ARG A 157 5.03 2.23 -30.04
CA ARG A 157 5.18 3.61 -30.56
C ARG A 157 5.98 4.54 -29.64
N VAL A 158 6.01 4.28 -28.32
CA VAL A 158 6.89 5.01 -27.39
C VAL A 158 8.36 4.94 -27.81
N PHE A 159 8.79 3.80 -28.34
CA PHE A 159 10.15 3.63 -28.82
C PHE A 159 10.37 4.29 -30.20
N GLY A 160 9.31 4.57 -30.97
CA GLY A 160 9.40 5.41 -32.16
C GLY A 160 9.76 6.86 -31.80
N ALA A 161 9.12 7.42 -30.77
CA ALA A 161 9.48 8.73 -30.23
C ALA A 161 10.89 8.75 -29.61
N LEU A 162 11.31 7.65 -28.98
CA LEU A 162 12.70 7.48 -28.53
C LEU A 162 13.67 7.56 -29.72
N LYS A 163 13.41 6.80 -30.79
CA LYS A 163 14.29 6.77 -31.96
C LYS A 163 14.40 8.13 -32.65
N GLY A 164 13.27 8.84 -32.80
CA GLY A 164 13.30 10.20 -33.31
C GLY A 164 14.08 11.18 -32.43
N ALA A 165 14.05 10.98 -31.11
CA ALA A 165 14.84 11.81 -30.20
C ALA A 165 16.36 11.53 -30.30
N LEU A 166 16.75 10.27 -30.50
CA LEU A 166 18.14 9.85 -30.73
C LEU A 166 18.69 10.42 -32.05
N ASP A 167 17.95 10.22 -33.14
CA ASP A 167 18.32 10.73 -34.46
C ASP A 167 18.29 12.27 -34.52
N GLY A 168 17.59 12.91 -33.58
CA GLY A 168 17.59 14.35 -33.39
C GLY A 168 18.76 14.90 -32.57
N GLY A 169 19.65 14.04 -32.03
CA GLY A 169 20.87 14.43 -31.33
C GLY A 169 20.83 14.35 -29.80
N LEU A 170 19.80 13.74 -29.19
CA LEU A 170 19.76 13.52 -27.74
C LEU A 170 20.44 12.21 -27.33
N ASP A 171 21.16 12.23 -26.22
CA ASP A 171 21.69 11.00 -25.59
C ASP A 171 20.61 10.40 -24.67
N ILE A 172 20.02 9.29 -25.10
CA ILE A 172 19.09 8.51 -24.28
C ILE A 172 19.59 7.07 -24.20
N PRO A 173 20.01 6.57 -23.02
CA PRO A 173 20.46 5.18 -22.89
C PRO A 173 19.36 4.18 -23.30
N HIS A 174 19.67 3.32 -24.27
CA HIS A 174 18.70 2.41 -24.87
C HIS A 174 19.32 1.06 -25.29
N SER A 175 18.48 0.19 -25.85
CA SER A 175 18.87 -1.08 -26.47
C SER A 175 17.92 -1.37 -27.63
N GLU A 176 18.48 -1.90 -28.72
CA GLU A 176 17.75 -2.25 -29.96
C GLU A 176 16.58 -3.22 -29.78
N LYS A 177 16.57 -4.01 -28.69
CA LYS A 177 15.61 -5.10 -28.42
C LYS A 177 14.14 -4.69 -28.39
N ARG A 178 13.83 -3.39 -28.30
CA ARG A 178 12.46 -2.88 -28.16
C ARG A 178 11.95 -2.13 -29.40
N PHE A 179 12.81 -1.93 -30.40
CA PHE A 179 12.41 -1.33 -31.66
C PHE A 179 11.52 -2.26 -32.50
N ALA A 180 10.81 -1.66 -33.46
CA ALA A 180 10.04 -2.42 -34.45
C ALA A 180 11.02 -3.06 -35.44
N GLY A 181 10.86 -4.36 -35.74
CA GLY A 181 11.81 -5.11 -36.59
C GLY A 181 12.78 -5.99 -35.80
N PHE A 182 12.79 -5.94 -34.47
CA PHE A 182 13.60 -6.86 -33.67
C PHE A 182 12.98 -8.26 -33.63
N SER A 183 13.70 -9.25 -34.17
CA SER A 183 13.28 -10.65 -34.07
C SER A 183 13.85 -11.30 -32.80
N LYS A 184 12.98 -12.00 -32.06
CA LYS A 184 13.39 -12.70 -30.83
C LYS A 184 14.28 -13.89 -31.11
N ASP A 185 14.11 -14.50 -32.28
CA ASP A 185 14.76 -15.76 -32.64
C ASP A 185 16.19 -15.49 -33.15
N SER A 186 16.35 -14.53 -34.07
CA SER A 186 17.68 -14.12 -34.55
C SER A 186 18.42 -13.19 -33.58
N LYS A 187 17.72 -12.60 -32.60
CA LYS A 187 18.24 -11.59 -31.66
C LYS A 187 18.92 -10.39 -32.34
N GLN A 188 18.59 -10.13 -33.60
CA GLN A 188 19.11 -9.03 -34.40
C GLN A 188 17.98 -8.10 -34.80
N LEU A 189 18.29 -6.82 -34.97
CA LEU A 189 17.39 -5.82 -35.51
C LEU A 189 17.41 -5.86 -37.03
N ASP A 190 16.25 -6.08 -37.64
CA ASP A 190 16.07 -5.84 -39.07
C ASP A 190 15.93 -4.34 -39.32
N VAL A 191 17.01 -3.74 -39.82
CA VAL A 191 17.14 -2.30 -40.08
C VAL A 191 16.14 -1.85 -41.15
N ASP A 192 15.93 -2.66 -42.19
CA ASP A 192 15.02 -2.33 -43.28
C ASP A 192 13.58 -2.30 -42.82
N VAL A 193 13.18 -3.28 -41.98
CA VAL A 193 11.86 -3.25 -41.35
C VAL A 193 11.74 -2.05 -40.42
N HIS A 194 12.75 -1.74 -39.61
CA HIS A 194 12.69 -0.57 -38.74
C HIS A 194 12.51 0.74 -39.51
N ARG A 195 13.28 0.90 -40.59
CA ARG A 195 13.20 2.03 -41.52
C ARG A 195 11.81 2.15 -42.15
N LYS A 196 11.22 1.03 -42.60
CA LYS A 196 9.83 1.00 -43.11
C LYS A 196 8.83 1.48 -42.06
N TYR A 197 9.03 1.20 -40.77
CA TYR A 197 8.15 1.70 -39.70
C TYR A 197 8.30 3.21 -39.47
N ILE A 198 9.52 3.74 -39.56
CA ILE A 198 9.80 5.18 -39.41
C ILE A 198 9.10 6.00 -40.52
N TYR A 199 9.15 5.53 -41.77
CA TYR A 199 8.53 6.23 -42.91
C TYR A 199 7.07 5.83 -43.17
N GLY A 200 6.45 5.04 -42.29
CA GLY A 200 5.04 4.66 -42.43
C GLY A 200 4.73 3.64 -43.53
N GLY A 201 5.73 2.88 -44.02
CA GLY A 201 5.55 1.86 -45.05
C GLY A 201 4.59 0.73 -44.65
N HIS A 202 4.46 0.43 -43.35
CA HIS A 202 3.45 -0.51 -42.84
C HIS A 202 2.01 -0.01 -43.04
N ILE A 203 1.80 1.32 -43.02
CA ILE A 203 0.50 1.93 -43.29
C ILE A 203 0.23 1.91 -44.79
N ALA A 204 1.23 2.25 -45.60
CA ALA A 204 1.14 2.17 -47.06
C ALA A 204 0.79 0.75 -47.52
N ALA A 205 1.49 -0.26 -46.99
CA ALA A 205 1.19 -1.67 -47.28
C ALA A 205 -0.24 -2.05 -46.87
N TYR A 206 -0.69 -1.64 -45.68
CA TYR A 206 -2.05 -1.92 -45.23
C TYR A 206 -3.13 -1.20 -46.06
N MET A 207 -2.84 0.01 -46.55
CA MET A 207 -3.71 0.72 -47.48
C MET A 207 -3.81 -0.03 -48.82
N ALA A 208 -2.68 -0.45 -49.39
CA ALA A 208 -2.65 -1.19 -50.65
C ALA A 208 -3.44 -2.51 -50.55
N THR A 209 -3.20 -3.32 -49.51
CA THR A 209 -3.94 -4.57 -49.28
C THR A 209 -5.45 -4.32 -49.15
N LEU A 210 -5.87 -3.29 -48.41
CA LEU A 210 -7.30 -3.00 -48.27
C LEU A 210 -7.94 -2.43 -49.55
N MET A 211 -7.17 -1.75 -50.40
CA MET A 211 -7.68 -1.29 -51.69
C MET A 211 -7.98 -2.45 -52.63
N GLU A 212 -7.17 -3.52 -52.58
CA GLU A 212 -7.32 -4.72 -53.40
C GLU A 212 -8.38 -5.68 -52.83
N ASP A 213 -8.32 -5.98 -51.54
CA ASP A 213 -9.18 -6.99 -50.91
C ASP A 213 -10.58 -6.47 -50.55
N GLU A 214 -10.66 -5.25 -49.98
CA GLU A 214 -11.89 -4.74 -49.33
C GLU A 214 -12.05 -3.20 -49.44
N PRO A 215 -12.49 -2.69 -50.61
CA PRO A 215 -12.53 -1.25 -50.87
C PRO A 215 -13.49 -0.47 -49.96
N GLU A 216 -14.55 -1.10 -49.46
CA GLU A 216 -15.48 -0.47 -48.50
C GLU A 216 -14.81 -0.19 -47.14
N LYS A 217 -14.01 -1.14 -46.63
CA LYS A 217 -13.23 -0.94 -45.40
C LYS A 217 -12.17 0.13 -45.60
N TYR A 218 -11.52 0.16 -46.76
CA TYR A 218 -10.57 1.22 -47.11
C TYR A 218 -11.19 2.62 -47.02
N GLN A 219 -12.37 2.82 -47.63
CA GLN A 219 -13.07 4.11 -47.59
C GLN A 219 -13.41 4.54 -46.16
N SER A 220 -13.81 3.61 -45.30
CA SER A 220 -14.15 3.91 -43.90
C SER A 220 -12.92 4.25 -43.04
N HIS A 221 -11.88 3.41 -43.10
CA HIS A 221 -10.67 3.54 -42.27
C HIS A 221 -9.80 4.73 -42.68
N PHE A 222 -9.69 4.99 -43.99
CA PHE A 222 -8.81 6.02 -44.55
C PHE A 222 -9.55 7.22 -45.12
N SER A 223 -10.80 7.45 -44.70
CA SER A 223 -11.63 8.57 -45.16
C SER A 223 -10.94 9.94 -45.11
N GLU A 224 -10.16 10.22 -44.05
CA GLU A 224 -9.39 11.47 -43.94
C GLU A 224 -8.18 11.52 -44.89
N TYR A 225 -7.55 10.38 -45.20
CA TYR A 225 -6.46 10.30 -46.17
C TYR A 225 -6.99 10.54 -47.60
N ILE A 226 -8.14 9.95 -47.94
CA ILE A 226 -8.81 10.16 -49.23
C ILE A 226 -9.23 11.62 -49.39
N LYS A 227 -9.81 12.24 -48.35
CA LYS A 227 -10.18 13.67 -48.36
C LYS A 227 -9.01 14.61 -48.61
N ARG A 228 -7.79 14.19 -48.28
CA ARG A 228 -6.55 14.98 -48.44
C ARG A 228 -5.70 14.53 -49.64
N GLY A 229 -6.16 13.54 -50.41
CA GLY A 229 -5.46 13.04 -51.60
C GLY A 229 -4.12 12.35 -51.29
N ILE A 230 -4.01 11.66 -50.15
CA ILE A 230 -2.77 10.96 -49.76
C ILE A 230 -2.86 9.50 -50.18
N GLU A 231 -2.10 9.14 -51.21
CA GLU A 231 -1.97 7.78 -51.75
C GLU A 231 -0.84 6.99 -51.05
N PRO A 232 -0.89 5.64 -51.05
CA PRO A 232 0.09 4.78 -50.39
C PRO A 232 1.54 5.09 -50.77
N ASP A 233 1.80 5.33 -52.05
CA ASP A 233 3.15 5.55 -52.59
C ASP A 233 3.76 6.89 -52.14
N ASN A 234 2.91 7.87 -51.83
CA ASN A 234 3.34 9.22 -51.46
C ASN A 234 3.68 9.36 -49.96
N ILE A 235 3.42 8.35 -49.13
CA ILE A 235 3.59 8.41 -47.67
C ILE A 235 5.06 8.56 -47.27
N GLU A 236 5.98 7.84 -47.90
CA GLU A 236 7.42 7.94 -47.57
C GLU A 236 7.97 9.33 -47.89
N ALA A 237 7.61 9.88 -49.06
CA ALA A 237 8.00 11.22 -49.48
C ALA A 237 7.42 12.30 -48.54
N LEU A 238 6.20 12.11 -48.03
CA LEU A 238 5.57 12.99 -47.06
C LEU A 238 6.41 13.08 -45.76
N TYR A 239 6.77 11.95 -45.16
CA TYR A 239 7.56 11.95 -43.91
C TYR A 239 8.97 12.51 -44.10
N LYS A 240 9.62 12.26 -45.25
CA LYS A 240 10.92 12.88 -45.58
C LYS A 240 10.82 14.41 -45.59
N LYS A 241 9.78 14.97 -46.23
CA LYS A 241 9.52 16.43 -46.23
C LYS A 241 9.27 16.96 -44.81
N VAL A 242 8.51 16.23 -44.00
CA VAL A 242 8.23 16.61 -42.61
C VAL A 242 9.51 16.61 -41.76
N HIS A 243 10.38 15.61 -41.90
CA HIS A 243 11.65 15.56 -41.17
C HIS A 243 12.56 16.76 -41.54
N ALA A 244 12.64 17.10 -42.83
CA ALA A 244 13.39 18.27 -43.29
C ALA A 244 12.81 19.58 -42.74
N ALA A 245 11.48 19.74 -42.77
CA ALA A 245 10.79 20.91 -42.25
C ALA A 245 10.99 21.09 -40.73
N ILE A 246 10.99 19.98 -39.96
CA ILE A 246 11.25 20.00 -38.52
C ILE A 246 12.67 20.45 -38.21
N ARG A 247 13.67 20.02 -39.01
CA ARG A 247 15.06 20.43 -38.83
C ARG A 247 15.28 21.89 -39.18
N ALA A 248 14.60 22.40 -40.21
CA ALA A 248 14.64 23.81 -40.57
C ALA A 248 14.10 24.70 -39.45
N ASP A 249 12.91 24.38 -38.90
CA ASP A 249 12.23 25.24 -37.93
C ASP A 249 11.64 24.49 -36.71
N PRO A 250 12.43 24.23 -35.65
CA PRO A 250 11.92 23.52 -34.46
C PRO A 250 11.19 24.41 -33.43
N THR A 251 10.94 25.69 -33.73
CA THR A 251 10.45 26.69 -32.76
C THR A 251 8.96 26.55 -32.41
N ILE A 252 8.60 26.86 -31.15
CA ILE A 252 7.21 26.87 -30.68
C ILE A 252 6.52 28.16 -31.13
N LYS A 253 5.43 28.06 -31.91
CA LYS A 253 4.53 29.20 -32.16
C LYS A 253 3.52 29.30 -31.02
N LYS A 254 3.60 30.37 -30.20
CA LYS A 254 2.61 30.65 -29.15
C LYS A 254 1.31 31.15 -29.80
N SER A 255 0.17 30.83 -29.16
CA SER A 255 -1.12 31.35 -29.62
C SER A 255 -1.24 32.84 -29.28
N GLU A 256 -1.63 33.64 -30.26
CA GLU A 256 -1.87 35.09 -30.12
C GLU A 256 -3.28 35.42 -29.61
N LYS A 257 -4.08 34.42 -29.23
CA LYS A 257 -5.45 34.64 -28.75
C LYS A 257 -5.44 35.47 -27.46
N GLN A 258 -5.95 36.70 -27.54
CA GLN A 258 -6.10 37.56 -26.37
C GLN A 258 -7.18 37.01 -25.42
N PRO A 259 -7.00 37.16 -24.10
CA PRO A 259 -8.03 36.78 -23.14
C PRO A 259 -9.32 37.57 -23.43
N PRO A 260 -10.50 36.95 -23.33
CA PRO A 260 -11.77 37.61 -23.60
C PRO A 260 -11.96 38.82 -22.67
N LYS A 261 -12.49 39.93 -23.21
CA LYS A 261 -12.69 41.20 -22.48
C LYS A 261 -13.60 41.06 -21.26
N GLN A 262 -14.54 40.12 -21.28
CA GLN A 262 -15.41 39.78 -20.14
C GLN A 262 -15.33 38.29 -19.86
N HIS A 263 -15.07 37.93 -18.60
CA HIS A 263 -14.94 36.54 -18.18
C HIS A 263 -16.34 35.89 -18.07
N LYS A 264 -16.76 35.18 -19.13
CA LYS A 264 -17.98 34.37 -19.10
C LYS A 264 -17.78 33.17 -18.16
N ARG A 265 -18.61 33.08 -17.13
CA ARG A 265 -18.56 31.98 -16.16
C ARG A 265 -19.42 30.82 -16.65
N TYR A 266 -18.80 29.68 -16.92
CA TYR A 266 -19.51 28.46 -17.35
C TYR A 266 -19.93 27.55 -16.18
N ASN A 267 -19.19 27.61 -15.06
CA ASN A 267 -19.47 26.80 -13.88
C ASN A 267 -20.39 27.55 -12.91
N LEU A 268 -21.32 26.86 -12.26
CA LEU A 268 -22.18 27.45 -11.23
C LEU A 268 -21.35 28.13 -10.12
N LYS A 269 -21.92 29.21 -9.54
CA LYS A 269 -21.39 29.82 -8.33
C LYS A 269 -21.62 28.89 -7.15
N LYS A 270 -20.57 28.64 -6.36
CA LYS A 270 -20.70 27.88 -5.12
C LYS A 270 -21.62 28.68 -4.22
N LEU A 271 -22.74 28.08 -3.82
CA LEU A 271 -23.71 28.74 -2.96
C LEU A 271 -23.07 29.21 -1.66
N THR A 272 -23.50 30.36 -1.19
CA THR A 272 -23.11 30.87 0.12
C THR A 272 -23.68 29.97 1.22
N TYR A 273 -23.28 30.22 2.46
CA TYR A 273 -23.86 29.48 3.60
C TYR A 273 -25.33 29.88 3.80
N ASP A 274 -25.64 31.17 3.68
CA ASP A 274 -26.98 31.71 3.91
C ASP A 274 -27.98 31.25 2.85
N GLU A 275 -27.59 31.23 1.57
CA GLU A 275 -28.40 30.67 0.49
C GLU A 275 -28.70 29.17 0.71
N ARG A 276 -27.74 28.40 1.27
CA ARG A 276 -27.96 26.98 1.60
C ARG A 276 -28.86 26.80 2.81
N LYS A 277 -28.79 27.72 3.79
CA LYS A 277 -29.66 27.72 4.97
C LYS A 277 -31.09 28.09 4.58
N ALA A 278 -31.28 29.13 3.78
CA ALA A 278 -32.57 29.53 3.24
C ALA A 278 -33.24 28.39 2.46
N ARG A 279 -32.50 27.72 1.55
CA ARG A 279 -33.00 26.54 0.83
C ARG A 279 -33.38 25.37 1.73
N LEU A 280 -32.72 25.20 2.88
CA LEU A 280 -33.08 24.17 3.84
C LEU A 280 -34.42 24.50 4.53
N ILE A 281 -34.59 25.76 4.91
CA ILE A 281 -35.82 26.26 5.53
C ILE A 281 -36.98 26.15 4.56
N GLU A 282 -36.81 26.61 3.32
CA GLU A 282 -37.80 26.47 2.24
C GLU A 282 -38.20 25.00 2.03
N ARG A 283 -37.23 24.08 2.05
CA ARG A 283 -37.50 22.64 1.89
C ARG A 283 -38.23 22.02 3.09
N LEU A 284 -37.94 22.47 4.31
CA LEU A 284 -38.65 22.02 5.51
C LEU A 284 -40.10 22.53 5.50
N ASN A 285 -40.30 23.80 5.16
CA ASN A 285 -41.64 24.39 5.07
C ASN A 285 -42.48 23.69 4.00
N ALA A 286 -41.89 23.36 2.85
CA ALA A 286 -42.57 22.64 1.77
C ALA A 286 -42.92 21.18 2.13
N LEU A 287 -42.12 20.52 2.99
CA LEU A 287 -42.45 19.18 3.49
C LEU A 287 -43.59 19.24 4.49
N ASN A 288 -43.53 20.16 5.45
CA ASN A 288 -44.58 20.33 6.45
C ASN A 288 -45.92 20.75 5.84
N SER A 289 -45.91 21.50 4.73
CA SER A 289 -47.14 21.82 4.00
C SER A 289 -47.67 20.66 3.17
N ALA A 290 -46.83 19.69 2.79
CA ALA A 290 -47.26 18.51 2.04
C ALA A 290 -47.83 17.41 2.95
N ASP A 291 -47.29 17.25 4.17
CA ASP A 291 -47.82 16.32 5.17
C ASP A 291 -49.15 16.82 5.77
N GLY A 292 -49.41 18.13 5.77
CA GLY A 292 -50.64 18.73 6.31
C GLY A 292 -51.88 18.59 5.43
N ASP A 293 -51.74 18.17 4.17
CA ASP A 293 -52.88 17.95 3.25
C ASP A 293 -53.37 16.48 3.27
N GLU A 294 -52.72 15.57 4.02
CA GLU A 294 -53.08 14.14 4.08
C GLU A 294 -53.82 13.70 5.37
N ASP A 295 -53.97 14.58 6.39
CA ASP A 295 -54.49 14.21 7.73
C ASP A 295 -55.69 15.07 8.22
N GLU A 296 -56.57 15.57 7.33
CA GLU A 296 -57.90 16.05 7.76
C GLU A 296 -58.93 14.92 7.67
N ASP A 297 -58.93 13.99 8.65
CA ASP A 297 -60.12 13.25 9.09
C ASP A 297 -59.88 12.62 10.49
N ASP A 298 -60.78 12.97 11.43
CA ASP A 298 -61.12 12.32 12.71
C ASP A 298 -60.17 12.36 13.95
N ASP A 299 -60.57 13.25 14.89
CA ASP A 299 -60.91 12.95 16.29
C ASP A 299 -59.85 12.33 17.25
N LEU A 300 -59.34 13.14 18.19
CA LEU A 300 -59.77 13.15 19.61
C LEU A 300 -58.73 13.78 20.55
N ALA A 301 -59.24 14.71 21.35
CA ALA A 301 -58.60 15.31 22.51
C ALA A 301 -58.26 14.26 23.59
N GLN A 302 -57.00 14.22 24.04
CA GLN A 302 -56.58 14.18 25.45
C GLN A 302 -55.10 13.83 25.58
N ALA A 303 -54.27 14.83 25.87
CA ALA A 303 -53.13 14.73 26.79
C ALA A 303 -52.46 16.11 26.94
N GLN A 304 -53.14 17.02 27.63
CA GLN A 304 -52.47 18.13 28.30
C GLN A 304 -51.78 17.59 29.56
N SER A 305 -50.45 17.59 29.60
CA SER A 305 -49.70 18.05 30.77
C SER A 305 -48.20 18.18 30.43
N PHE A 306 -47.60 19.26 30.93
CA PHE A 306 -46.18 19.63 30.89
C PHE A 306 -45.68 20.44 29.68
N VAL A 307 -46.24 21.65 29.56
CA VAL A 307 -45.48 22.83 29.13
C VAL A 307 -45.43 23.80 30.30
N CYS A 308 -44.25 24.32 30.66
CA CYS A 308 -44.14 25.68 31.17
C CYS A 308 -42.82 26.31 30.68
N PRO A 309 -42.81 27.63 30.42
CA PRO A 309 -41.98 28.28 29.41
C PRO A 309 -40.79 29.03 30.03
N LEU A 310 -39.78 29.38 29.22
CA LEU A 310 -38.81 30.40 29.61
C LEU A 310 -38.77 31.53 28.59
N ALA A 311 -39.12 32.70 29.12
CA ALA A 311 -39.22 33.99 28.48
C ALA A 311 -37.87 34.72 28.39
N ASN A 312 -37.85 35.76 27.55
CA ASN A 312 -36.87 36.83 27.41
C ASN A 312 -36.37 37.38 28.76
N VAL A 313 -35.06 37.57 28.95
CA VAL A 313 -34.48 38.70 29.72
C VAL A 313 -33.04 39.02 29.25
N ASP A 314 -32.80 40.30 28.94
CA ASP A 314 -31.52 40.95 28.68
C ASP A 314 -30.57 40.96 29.90
N PHE A 315 -29.25 41.02 29.70
CA PHE A 315 -28.29 41.28 30.79
C PHE A 315 -27.19 42.29 30.42
N THR A 316 -27.20 43.43 31.11
CA THR A 316 -26.13 44.42 31.22
C THR A 316 -25.51 44.42 32.63
N SER A 317 -24.34 43.77 32.83
CA SER A 317 -23.28 44.00 33.86
C SER A 317 -23.60 43.97 35.39
N PRO A 318 -22.62 44.03 36.33
CA PRO A 318 -21.47 43.14 36.60
C PRO A 318 -21.27 42.72 38.11
N ASN A 319 -20.90 41.45 38.40
CA ASN A 319 -20.20 40.88 39.61
C ASN A 319 -20.70 41.20 41.07
N PRO A 320 -20.29 40.50 42.17
CA PRO A 320 -19.38 39.34 42.38
C PRO A 320 -19.93 38.15 43.27
N ILE A 321 -19.38 36.92 43.08
CA ILE A 321 -18.79 35.88 44.00
C ILE A 321 -19.26 35.81 45.50
N PRO A 322 -19.24 34.69 46.31
CA PRO A 322 -18.83 33.24 46.16
C PRO A 322 -19.89 32.21 46.72
N VAL A 323 -19.76 30.86 46.66
CA VAL A 323 -19.16 29.97 47.70
C VAL A 323 -19.64 28.49 47.50
N LEU A 324 -18.67 27.54 47.54
CA LEU A 324 -18.63 26.12 48.01
C LEU A 324 -19.64 25.02 47.54
N LEU A 325 -19.14 23.93 46.91
CA LEU A 325 -18.80 22.56 47.44
C LEU A 325 -20.06 21.66 47.63
N ALA A 326 -20.17 20.37 47.28
CA ALA A 326 -19.32 19.34 46.66
C ALA A 326 -20.20 18.10 46.32
N ALA A 327 -19.69 17.19 45.45
CA ALA A 327 -19.95 15.74 45.35
C ALA A 327 -21.41 15.26 45.06
N SER A 328 -21.74 14.28 44.22
CA SER A 328 -21.01 13.21 43.51
C SER A 328 -21.99 12.43 42.61
N PHE A 329 -21.46 11.84 41.53
CA PHE A 329 -21.89 10.64 40.80
C PHE A 329 -22.93 10.69 39.63
N VAL A 330 -22.40 10.28 38.46
CA VAL A 330 -22.95 9.55 37.29
C VAL A 330 -23.88 10.28 36.33
N GLY A 331 -23.36 10.55 35.12
CA GLY A 331 -24.19 10.83 33.95
C GLY A 331 -23.39 11.29 32.73
N ARG A 332 -23.44 10.51 31.66
CA ARG A 332 -22.98 10.82 30.30
C ARG A 332 -23.33 12.26 29.89
N TYR A 333 -22.43 13.00 29.24
CA TYR A 333 -22.84 13.91 28.15
C TYR A 333 -21.74 14.19 27.10
N PHE A 334 -22.24 14.16 25.87
CA PHE A 334 -21.75 14.76 24.63
C PHE A 334 -21.65 16.30 24.74
N TRP A 335 -20.58 16.91 24.20
CA TRP A 335 -20.55 18.04 23.23
C TRP A 335 -19.14 18.68 23.23
N LEU A 336 -18.41 18.66 22.11
CA LEU A 336 -18.29 19.73 21.09
C LEU A 336 -17.36 20.89 21.48
N ASN A 337 -16.28 21.06 20.72
CA ASN A 337 -15.67 22.37 20.52
C ASN A 337 -15.18 22.49 19.06
N LYS A 338 -15.93 23.29 18.29
CA LYS A 338 -15.47 24.00 17.10
C LYS A 338 -14.86 25.32 17.58
N VAL A 339 -13.68 25.67 17.08
CA VAL A 339 -13.31 27.08 16.90
C VAL A 339 -13.02 27.28 15.42
N VAL A 340 -13.79 28.18 14.84
CA VAL A 340 -13.74 28.65 13.45
C VAL A 340 -12.78 29.83 13.37
N THR A 341 -12.00 29.84 12.30
CA THR A 341 -11.11 30.88 11.78
C THR A 341 -11.77 32.23 11.52
N LEU A 342 -11.07 33.33 11.80
CA LEU A 342 -11.33 34.65 11.20
C LEU A 342 -10.29 34.91 10.09
N ASN A 343 -10.79 35.05 8.87
CA ASN A 343 -10.04 35.46 7.69
C ASN A 343 -10.89 36.54 7.02
N CYS A 344 -10.59 37.82 7.28
CA CYS A 344 -11.26 38.96 6.68
C CYS A 344 -10.49 39.37 5.43
N GLY A 345 -11.15 39.26 4.27
CA GLY A 345 -10.75 39.92 3.03
C GLY A 345 -11.69 41.09 2.76
N LEU A 346 -11.12 42.27 2.56
CA LEU A 346 -11.79 43.44 1.98
C LEU A 346 -10.87 43.99 0.88
N SER A 347 -11.42 44.13 -0.31
CA SER A 347 -10.87 44.79 -1.51
C SER A 347 -11.47 46.20 -1.61
N PHE A 348 -10.76 47.28 -1.93
CA PHE A 348 -10.25 47.83 -3.23
C PHE A 348 -9.57 49.22 -2.93
N PRO A 349 -8.98 50.02 -3.85
CA PRO A 349 -8.66 49.90 -5.29
C PRO A 349 -7.17 50.19 -5.64
N VAL A 350 -6.87 50.23 -6.94
CA VAL A 350 -5.56 50.53 -7.59
C VAL A 350 -5.03 51.93 -7.26
N VAL A 351 -3.78 52.03 -6.77
CA VAL A 351 -2.90 53.23 -6.91
C VAL A 351 -1.42 52.80 -6.94
N ASP A 352 -0.75 53.21 -8.02
CA ASP A 352 0.67 53.49 -8.31
C ASP A 352 1.87 52.78 -7.64
N ALA A 353 2.91 52.64 -8.46
CA ALA A 353 4.22 52.08 -8.13
C ALA A 353 5.12 53.10 -7.41
N SER A 354 5.74 52.71 -6.27
CA SER A 354 7.11 53.09 -5.83
C SER A 354 7.30 52.96 -4.31
N THR A 355 7.77 51.81 -3.82
CA THR A 355 8.56 51.78 -2.56
C THR A 355 9.35 50.47 -2.41
N LEU A 356 10.67 50.56 -2.50
CA LEU A 356 11.63 49.51 -2.17
C LEU A 356 11.64 49.26 -0.64
N TRP A 357 11.60 47.99 -0.22
CA TRP A 357 11.87 47.60 1.18
C TRP A 357 13.15 46.77 1.24
N THR A 358 14.18 47.31 1.91
CA THR A 358 15.45 46.64 2.19
C THR A 358 15.40 45.87 3.51
N VAL A 359 15.76 44.58 3.49
CA VAL A 359 15.96 43.74 4.70
C VAL A 359 17.43 43.81 5.12
N LYS A 360 17.71 44.26 6.34
CA LYS A 360 19.06 44.28 6.93
C LYS A 360 19.24 43.06 7.84
N VAL A 361 20.22 42.21 7.55
CA VAL A 361 20.62 41.07 8.40
C VAL A 361 21.95 41.43 9.08
N THR A 362 21.96 41.49 10.41
CA THR A 362 23.18 41.65 11.21
C THR A 362 23.39 40.43 12.09
N THR A 363 24.56 39.81 11.97
CA THR A 363 25.02 38.65 12.75
C THR A 363 26.00 39.11 13.84
N THR A 364 25.74 38.75 15.09
CA THR A 364 26.71 38.90 16.20
C THR A 364 27.13 37.53 16.74
N LYS A 365 28.43 37.39 17.00
CA LYS A 365 29.10 36.14 17.41
C LYS A 365 28.67 35.68 18.80
N SER A 366 27.97 34.55 18.88
CA SER A 366 28.18 33.46 19.88
C SER A 366 26.99 32.50 19.86
N THR A 367 27.26 31.24 19.51
CA THR A 367 26.48 30.01 19.73
C THR A 367 25.05 30.15 20.27
N LEU A 368 24.09 30.46 19.39
CA LEU A 368 22.66 30.10 19.43
C LEU A 368 21.99 30.70 18.17
N TRP A 369 21.34 29.87 17.36
CA TRP A 369 20.63 30.34 16.16
C TRP A 369 19.23 30.84 16.55
N ALA A 370 19.05 32.15 16.64
CA ALA A 370 17.75 32.80 16.75
C ALA A 370 17.58 33.81 15.61
N VAL A 371 16.51 33.68 14.82
CA VAL A 371 16.15 34.65 13.77
C VAL A 371 15.16 35.65 14.37
N LYS A 372 15.56 36.93 14.44
CA LYS A 372 14.70 38.02 14.93
C LYS A 372 14.15 38.81 13.74
N VAL A 373 12.84 38.75 13.52
CA VAL A 373 12.12 39.58 12.54
C VAL A 373 11.33 40.63 13.31
N THR A 374 11.54 41.92 13.01
CA THR A 374 10.85 43.03 13.67
C THR A 374 9.86 43.66 12.69
N ILE A 375 8.57 43.69 13.04
CA ILE A 375 7.53 44.41 12.31
C ILE A 375 7.00 45.51 13.25
N ALA A 376 7.14 46.76 12.83
CA ALA A 376 6.70 47.91 13.62
C ALA A 376 5.20 48.17 13.40
N ARG A 377 4.37 47.74 14.37
CA ARG A 377 3.23 48.47 14.99
C ARG A 377 2.29 47.49 15.70
N GLY A 378 2.56 47.28 17.00
CA GLY A 378 1.53 47.13 18.05
C GLY A 378 0.71 45.83 18.15
N LYS A 379 1.32 44.72 18.60
CA LYS A 379 0.85 43.83 19.70
C LYS A 379 1.74 42.58 19.79
N LEU A 380 2.17 42.25 21.00
CA LEU A 380 3.07 41.13 21.34
C LEU A 380 2.36 39.78 21.22
N LEU A 381 3.00 38.79 20.57
CA LEU A 381 2.68 37.36 20.71
C LEU A 381 3.99 36.57 20.86
N THR A 382 4.24 36.10 22.08
CA THR A 382 5.38 35.26 22.46
C THR A 382 5.00 33.78 22.28
N TYR A 383 5.81 32.98 21.59
CA TYR A 383 5.69 31.51 21.56
C TYR A 383 6.94 30.87 22.16
N HIS A 384 6.77 30.02 23.16
CA HIS A 384 7.82 29.14 23.70
C HIS A 384 7.84 27.81 22.95
N ILE A 385 8.99 27.42 22.41
CA ILE A 385 9.27 26.06 21.94
C ILE A 385 10.20 25.40 22.95
N VAL A 386 9.70 24.42 23.69
CA VAL A 386 10.50 23.57 24.58
C VAL A 386 11.14 22.47 23.75
N THR A 387 12.47 22.43 23.73
CA THR A 387 13.26 21.36 23.11
C THR A 387 13.80 20.44 24.20
N ILE A 388 13.46 19.16 24.17
CA ILE A 388 14.04 18.14 25.06
C ILE A 388 15.28 17.55 24.37
N ASN A 389 16.41 17.63 25.05
CA ASN A 389 17.74 17.24 24.60
C ASN A 389 18.13 15.92 25.29
N LYS A 390 18.58 14.90 24.56
CA LYS A 390 19.43 13.82 25.09
C LYS A 390 20.52 13.44 24.05
N SER A 391 21.65 14.11 24.25
CA SER A 391 23.06 13.75 24.09
C SER A 391 23.42 12.47 23.31
N PHE A 392 24.13 12.65 22.20
CA PHE A 392 25.06 11.67 21.61
C PHE A 392 26.43 12.33 21.56
N THR A 393 27.26 12.06 22.56
CA THR A 393 28.65 12.52 22.59
C THR A 393 29.45 11.48 23.32
N GLN A 394 29.95 10.47 22.59
CA GLN A 394 31.18 9.74 22.87
C GLN A 394 31.61 8.98 21.60
N LEU A 395 32.93 8.89 21.40
CA LEU A 395 33.67 8.09 20.41
C LEU A 395 33.89 8.70 19.00
N LYS A 396 34.71 9.75 18.96
CA LYS A 396 35.79 9.88 17.95
C LYS A 396 37.04 10.44 18.62
N LYS A 397 38.05 9.59 18.86
CA LYS A 397 39.48 9.92 18.80
C LYS A 397 40.34 8.66 19.03
N ALA A 398 41.10 8.30 18.00
CA ALA A 398 42.27 7.39 17.89
C ALA A 398 42.12 6.67 16.53
N THR A 399 43.01 6.72 15.54
CA THR A 399 44.36 7.30 15.42
C THR A 399 44.68 7.28 13.90
N GLN A 400 45.35 8.31 13.37
CA GLN A 400 46.14 8.20 12.12
C GLN A 400 47.37 7.31 12.44
N GLN A 401 47.93 6.50 11.53
CA GLN A 401 48.95 6.87 10.52
C GLN A 401 49.43 5.62 9.69
N PRO A 402 50.34 5.70 8.68
CA PRO A 402 50.16 5.13 7.33
C PRO A 402 51.28 4.13 6.86
N ILE A 403 51.29 3.84 5.56
CA ILE A 403 52.38 3.36 4.66
C ILE A 403 52.20 1.95 4.08
N GLY A 404 52.35 1.83 2.75
CA GLY A 404 52.70 0.58 2.07
C GLY A 404 52.13 0.43 0.66
N ALA A 405 52.82 0.98 -0.34
CA ALA A 405 52.60 0.65 -1.75
C ALA A 405 53.20 -0.73 -2.05
N HIS A 406 52.45 -1.62 -2.70
CA HIS A 406 53.00 -2.69 -3.53
C HIS A 406 52.01 -3.10 -4.62
N ASN A 407 52.54 -3.13 -5.84
CA ASN A 407 51.91 -3.61 -7.07
C ASN A 407 51.58 -5.11 -6.98
N SER A 408 50.36 -5.49 -7.34
CA SER A 408 50.06 -6.68 -8.16
C SER A 408 48.56 -6.76 -8.47
N THR A 409 48.22 -6.73 -9.75
CA THR A 409 46.98 -7.32 -10.26
C THR A 409 47.00 -8.83 -9.95
N PRO A 410 45.85 -9.42 -9.57
CA PRO A 410 45.19 -10.24 -10.58
C PRO A 410 43.64 -10.23 -10.51
N GLU A 411 43.08 -10.64 -11.65
CA GLU A 411 41.70 -11.03 -11.91
C GLU A 411 41.11 -11.93 -10.81
N PHE A 412 39.83 -11.75 -10.47
CA PHE A 412 39.06 -12.82 -9.85
C PHE A 412 37.65 -12.92 -10.46
N SER A 413 37.53 -14.00 -11.23
CA SER A 413 36.33 -14.64 -11.73
C SER A 413 35.35 -15.01 -10.61
N ILE A 414 34.06 -14.75 -10.84
CA ILE A 414 32.96 -15.33 -10.08
C ILE A 414 32.82 -16.79 -10.51
N SER A 415 33.31 -17.74 -9.70
CA SER A 415 33.01 -19.16 -9.86
C SER A 415 32.04 -19.62 -8.78
N HIS A 416 30.97 -20.24 -9.26
CA HIS A 416 30.01 -21.03 -8.49
C HIS A 416 30.74 -22.06 -7.61
N GLN A 417 30.54 -22.01 -6.29
CA GLN A 417 30.73 -23.16 -5.41
C GLN A 417 29.51 -23.29 -4.50
N LEU A 418 28.49 -23.95 -5.03
CA LEU A 418 27.36 -24.51 -4.30
C LEU A 418 26.93 -25.75 -5.05
N THR A 419 27.64 -26.85 -4.80
CA THR A 419 27.15 -28.25 -4.78
C THR A 419 28.35 -29.18 -4.71
N GLU A 420 28.53 -29.85 -3.57
CA GLU A 420 28.80 -31.29 -3.44
C GLU A 420 29.30 -31.63 -2.03
N LYS A 421 28.43 -32.21 -1.21
CA LYS A 421 28.81 -33.37 -0.41
C LYS A 421 27.57 -34.23 -0.15
N ILE A 422 27.55 -35.35 -0.85
CA ILE A 422 26.54 -36.39 -0.83
C ILE A 422 26.63 -37.20 0.47
N MET A 423 25.46 -37.70 0.87
CA MET A 423 25.16 -38.77 1.82
C MET A 423 26.28 -39.80 2.05
N THR A 424 26.59 -40.04 3.32
CA THR A 424 26.85 -41.37 3.89
C THR A 424 26.60 -41.32 5.41
N GLY A 425 25.97 -42.35 5.97
CA GLY A 425 26.08 -42.69 7.40
C GLY A 425 24.93 -42.25 8.30
N THR A 426 24.02 -43.20 8.55
CA THR A 426 23.14 -43.27 9.72
C THR A 426 23.93 -43.15 11.03
N ASN A 427 23.67 -42.08 11.79
CA ASN A 427 23.53 -42.09 13.25
C ASN A 427 22.93 -40.74 13.69
N GLY A 428 21.81 -40.81 14.41
CA GLY A 428 21.04 -39.66 14.87
C GLY A 428 21.85 -38.79 15.82
N SER A 429 22.26 -37.63 15.34
CA SER A 429 22.71 -36.50 16.14
C SER A 429 21.97 -35.28 15.61
N GLN A 430 20.86 -34.92 16.27
CA GLN A 430 20.15 -33.68 15.99
C GLN A 430 21.14 -32.51 16.08
N THR A 431 21.29 -31.76 14.99
CA THR A 431 22.00 -30.48 15.00
C THR A 431 21.46 -29.61 16.14
N PRO A 432 22.30 -28.95 16.95
CA PRO A 432 21.83 -28.16 18.09
C PRO A 432 20.86 -27.08 17.59
N PHE A 433 19.59 -27.20 17.96
CA PHE A 433 18.57 -26.20 17.65
C PHE A 433 19.05 -24.83 18.15
N ALA A 434 19.06 -23.84 17.27
CA ALA A 434 19.21 -22.46 17.72
C ALA A 434 18.10 -22.16 18.74
N ARG A 435 18.46 -21.82 19.98
CA ARG A 435 17.50 -21.56 21.07
C ARG A 435 16.80 -20.21 20.86
N ARG A 436 15.72 -20.21 20.07
CA ARG A 436 15.01 -19.00 19.59
C ARG A 436 14.26 -18.23 20.68
N LEU A 437 14.00 -18.85 21.83
CA LEU A 437 13.22 -18.27 22.94
C LEU A 437 14.03 -18.22 24.25
N GLU A 438 15.37 -18.28 24.16
CA GLU A 438 16.25 -18.29 25.32
C GLU A 438 15.92 -17.15 26.29
N GLY A 439 15.61 -17.54 27.54
CA GLY A 439 15.30 -16.61 28.63
C GLY A 439 13.97 -15.88 28.51
N LYS A 440 13.11 -16.20 27.53
CA LYS A 440 11.76 -15.62 27.42
C LYS A 440 10.77 -16.32 28.35
N VAL A 441 9.85 -15.55 28.94
CA VAL A 441 8.75 -16.09 29.76
C VAL A 441 7.50 -16.18 28.89
N VAL A 442 6.94 -17.38 28.78
CA VAL A 442 5.85 -17.68 27.85
C VAL A 442 4.67 -18.29 28.60
N ILE A 443 3.50 -17.67 28.51
CA ILE A 443 2.24 -18.25 28.96
C ILE A 443 1.59 -18.97 27.77
N ILE A 444 1.12 -20.21 27.99
CA ILE A 444 0.33 -20.97 27.03
C ILE A 444 -0.96 -21.40 27.74
N THR A 445 -2.10 -20.92 27.26
CA THR A 445 -3.42 -21.37 27.76
C THR A 445 -3.87 -22.61 27.01
N GLY A 446 -4.53 -23.56 27.69
CA GLY A 446 -4.85 -24.86 27.10
C GLY A 446 -3.60 -25.69 26.83
N GLY A 447 -2.54 -25.48 27.63
CA GLY A 447 -1.23 -26.11 27.43
C GLY A 447 -1.14 -27.57 27.88
N ALA A 448 -2.21 -28.13 28.46
CA ALA A 448 -2.22 -29.52 28.92
C ALA A 448 -2.64 -30.53 27.84
N SER A 449 -2.97 -30.09 26.61
CA SER A 449 -3.37 -31.01 25.53
C SER A 449 -3.08 -30.49 24.12
N GLY A 450 -3.00 -31.43 23.16
CA GLY A 450 -2.99 -31.15 21.72
C GLY A 450 -1.91 -30.15 21.29
N ILE A 451 -2.32 -29.09 20.58
CA ILE A 451 -1.41 -28.04 20.08
C ILE A 451 -0.73 -27.28 21.22
N GLY A 452 -1.43 -27.08 22.34
CA GLY A 452 -0.89 -26.36 23.50
C GLY A 452 0.25 -27.12 24.16
N GLU A 453 0.09 -28.43 24.35
CA GLU A 453 1.14 -29.30 24.88
C GLU A 453 2.35 -29.36 23.93
N ALA A 454 2.12 -29.58 22.63
CA ALA A 454 3.19 -29.61 21.63
C ALA A 454 3.99 -28.30 21.62
N SER A 455 3.29 -27.16 21.75
CA SER A 455 3.91 -25.83 21.85
C SER A 455 4.68 -25.64 23.15
N ALA A 456 4.17 -26.14 24.29
CA ALA A 456 4.86 -26.07 25.57
C ALA A 456 6.19 -26.84 25.54
N ARG A 457 6.18 -28.08 25.04
CA ARG A 457 7.39 -28.91 24.88
C ARG A 457 8.39 -28.26 23.92
N LEU A 458 7.92 -27.79 22.76
CA LEU A 458 8.78 -27.13 21.78
C LEU A 458 9.40 -25.84 22.32
N PHE A 459 8.61 -24.98 22.99
CA PHE A 459 9.12 -23.71 23.49
C PHE A 459 10.15 -23.91 24.62
N ALA A 460 9.94 -24.91 25.48
CA ALA A 460 10.93 -25.31 26.48
C ALA A 460 12.24 -25.79 25.84
N ASN A 461 12.17 -26.59 24.76
CA ASN A 461 13.34 -26.99 23.98
C ASN A 461 14.12 -25.80 23.40
N HIS A 462 13.44 -24.69 23.11
CA HIS A 462 14.04 -23.44 22.63
C HIS A 462 14.45 -22.45 23.73
N GLY A 463 14.51 -22.90 25.00
CA GLY A 463 15.03 -22.13 26.13
C GLY A 463 14.02 -21.18 26.80
N ALA A 464 12.73 -21.35 26.51
CA ALA A 464 11.68 -20.57 27.17
C ALA A 464 11.40 -21.09 28.59
N LYS A 465 11.05 -20.18 29.50
CA LYS A 465 10.38 -20.49 30.76
C LYS A 465 8.88 -20.56 30.49
N VAL A 466 8.36 -21.76 30.37
CA VAL A 466 6.97 -22.01 29.97
C VAL A 466 6.06 -22.04 31.19
N VAL A 467 4.92 -21.36 31.09
CA VAL A 467 3.87 -21.40 32.11
C VAL A 467 2.59 -21.91 31.45
N ILE A 468 2.11 -23.05 31.90
CA ILE A 468 0.91 -23.72 31.39
C ILE A 468 -0.27 -23.26 32.23
N PHE A 469 -1.24 -22.63 31.57
CA PHE A 469 -2.55 -22.32 32.14
C PHE A 469 -3.56 -23.31 31.59
N ASP A 470 -4.16 -24.11 32.47
CA ASP A 470 -5.18 -25.08 32.12
C ASP A 470 -6.07 -25.35 33.32
N ILE A 471 -7.20 -26.02 33.12
CA ILE A 471 -8.09 -26.49 34.19
C ILE A 471 -7.82 -27.95 34.58
N GLN A 472 -7.02 -28.66 33.76
CA GLN A 472 -6.67 -30.07 33.99
C GLN A 472 -5.40 -30.18 34.86
N ASP A 473 -5.59 -30.10 36.18
CA ASP A 473 -4.49 -30.04 37.17
C ASP A 473 -3.49 -31.19 37.03
N GLU A 474 -3.98 -32.44 37.03
CA GLU A 474 -3.13 -33.62 37.03
C GLU A 474 -2.29 -33.74 35.75
N VAL A 475 -2.91 -33.52 34.59
CA VAL A 475 -2.25 -33.60 33.28
C VAL A 475 -1.24 -32.46 33.12
N GLY A 476 -1.62 -31.23 33.48
CA GLY A 476 -0.75 -30.06 33.41
C GLY A 476 0.48 -30.19 34.30
N LEU A 477 0.32 -30.71 35.51
CA LEU A 477 1.42 -31.02 36.43
C LEU A 477 2.33 -32.12 35.89
N SER A 478 1.77 -33.18 35.30
CA SER A 478 2.57 -34.26 34.68
C SER A 478 3.42 -33.72 33.53
N ILE A 479 2.84 -32.92 32.63
CA ILE A 479 3.58 -32.34 31.50
C ILE A 479 4.71 -31.42 31.99
N CYS A 480 4.46 -30.64 33.05
CA CYS A 480 5.51 -29.82 33.65
C CYS A 480 6.66 -30.66 34.21
N LYS A 481 6.37 -31.78 34.89
CA LYS A 481 7.39 -32.71 35.39
C LYS A 481 8.18 -33.33 34.23
N ASP A 482 7.51 -33.73 33.16
CA ASP A 482 8.15 -34.29 31.97
C ASP A 482 9.10 -33.28 31.32
N ILE A 483 8.67 -32.02 31.15
CA ILE A 483 9.51 -30.97 30.59
C ILE A 483 10.72 -30.70 31.50
N GLN A 484 10.51 -30.66 32.82
CA GLN A 484 11.57 -30.45 33.80
C GLN A 484 12.54 -31.65 33.95
N SER A 485 12.20 -32.83 33.42
CA SER A 485 13.12 -33.98 33.41
C SER A 485 14.39 -33.71 32.60
N ASN A 486 14.32 -32.78 31.64
CA ASN A 486 15.48 -32.33 30.88
C ASN A 486 16.22 -31.20 31.62
N PRO A 487 17.55 -31.32 31.81
CA PRO A 487 18.33 -30.27 32.45
C PRO A 487 18.28 -28.98 31.63
N ASN A 488 18.08 -27.85 32.32
CA ASN A 488 17.92 -26.49 31.76
C ASN A 488 16.56 -26.15 31.15
N GLN A 489 15.53 -26.97 31.34
CA GLN A 489 14.15 -26.62 30.97
C GLN A 489 13.34 -26.20 32.19
N THR A 490 12.45 -25.22 32.02
CA THR A 490 11.61 -24.71 33.10
C THR A 490 10.17 -24.64 32.63
N ALA A 491 9.31 -25.41 33.29
CA ALA A 491 7.87 -25.35 33.15
C ALA A 491 7.21 -25.03 34.50
N THR A 492 6.06 -24.38 34.52
CA THR A 492 5.23 -24.23 35.73
C THR A 492 3.77 -24.34 35.33
N TYR A 493 3.00 -25.08 36.12
CA TYR A 493 1.57 -25.19 35.94
C TYR A 493 0.86 -24.22 36.89
N ILE A 494 -0.19 -23.56 36.39
CA ILE A 494 -1.12 -22.74 37.18
C ILE A 494 -2.55 -23.08 36.75
N HIS A 495 -3.38 -23.49 37.71
CA HIS A 495 -4.81 -23.65 37.47
C HIS A 495 -5.42 -22.31 37.07
N CYS A 496 -6.07 -22.24 35.92
CA CYS A 496 -6.68 -21.01 35.44
C CYS A 496 -7.87 -21.32 34.54
N ASP A 497 -9.07 -20.97 35.00
CA ASP A 497 -10.23 -20.88 34.12
C ASP A 497 -10.15 -19.56 33.34
N VAL A 498 -9.83 -19.67 32.04
CA VAL A 498 -9.67 -18.50 31.16
C VAL A 498 -10.98 -17.74 30.89
N THR A 499 -12.13 -18.26 31.33
CA THR A 499 -13.42 -17.54 31.26
C THR A 499 -13.65 -16.61 32.47
N SER A 500 -12.88 -16.78 33.56
CA SER A 500 -12.89 -15.94 34.75
C SER A 500 -11.86 -14.79 34.65
N ASP A 501 -12.30 -13.53 34.75
CA ASP A 501 -11.38 -12.37 34.76
C ASP A 501 -10.48 -12.37 36.00
N ALA A 502 -10.99 -12.85 37.13
CA ALA A 502 -10.24 -12.95 38.38
C ALA A 502 -9.10 -13.97 38.26
N ASP A 503 -9.38 -15.15 37.71
CA ASP A 503 -8.38 -16.21 37.51
C ASP A 503 -7.32 -15.74 36.51
N ALA A 504 -7.75 -15.15 35.38
CA ALA A 504 -6.83 -14.62 34.37
C ALA A 504 -5.89 -13.54 34.95
N GLN A 505 -6.42 -12.65 35.81
CA GLN A 505 -5.63 -11.64 36.49
C GLN A 505 -4.63 -12.28 37.48
N ASN A 506 -5.11 -13.14 38.37
CA ASN A 506 -4.30 -13.79 39.40
C ASN A 506 -3.19 -14.64 38.78
N ALA A 507 -3.49 -15.38 37.70
CA ALA A 507 -2.51 -16.21 37.01
C ALA A 507 -1.40 -15.36 36.37
N VAL A 508 -1.74 -14.23 35.74
CA VAL A 508 -0.73 -13.31 35.18
C VAL A 508 0.08 -12.63 36.29
N ASP A 509 -0.56 -12.20 37.39
CA ASP A 509 0.14 -11.60 38.53
C ASP A 509 1.14 -12.60 39.15
N THR A 510 0.76 -13.88 39.28
CA THR A 510 1.65 -14.95 39.76
C THR A 510 2.86 -15.14 38.84
N VAL A 511 2.68 -15.02 37.52
CA VAL A 511 3.80 -15.08 36.56
C VAL A 511 4.75 -13.90 36.73
N ILE A 512 4.22 -12.70 36.94
CA ILE A 512 5.04 -11.51 37.19
C ILE A 512 5.77 -11.61 38.54
N GLU A 513 5.12 -12.09 39.59
CA GLU A 513 5.75 -12.31 40.89
C GLU A 513 6.90 -13.32 40.78
N LYS A 514 6.68 -14.44 40.09
CA LYS A 514 7.66 -15.54 39.99
C LYS A 514 8.82 -15.24 39.03
N TYR A 515 8.56 -14.60 37.90
CA TYR A 515 9.54 -14.45 36.81
C TYR A 515 9.91 -13.00 36.50
N GLY A 516 9.22 -12.01 37.08
CA GLY A 516 9.48 -10.58 36.92
C GLY A 516 9.05 -9.99 35.58
N LYS A 517 8.62 -10.81 34.61
CA LYS A 517 8.25 -10.37 33.26
C LYS A 517 7.36 -11.37 32.54
N LEU A 518 6.72 -10.90 31.47
CA LEU A 518 5.99 -11.70 30.50
C LEU A 518 6.40 -11.28 29.08
N ASP A 519 6.96 -12.21 28.29
CA ASP A 519 7.41 -11.92 26.93
C ASP A 519 6.40 -12.39 25.88
N VAL A 520 5.72 -13.52 26.11
CA VAL A 520 4.79 -14.13 25.16
C VAL A 520 3.52 -14.58 25.87
N MET A 521 2.36 -14.22 25.32
CA MET A 521 1.06 -14.76 25.68
C MET A 521 0.50 -15.54 24.50
N PHE A 522 0.36 -16.85 24.63
CA PHE A 522 -0.27 -17.70 23.62
C PHE A 522 -1.63 -18.18 24.11
N SER A 523 -2.68 -17.54 23.60
CA SER A 523 -4.07 -17.91 23.84
C SER A 523 -4.49 -19.03 22.90
N ASN A 524 -4.38 -20.28 23.35
CA ASN A 524 -4.65 -21.47 22.53
C ASN A 524 -5.98 -22.19 22.84
N VAL A 525 -6.63 -21.88 23.97
CA VAL A 525 -7.92 -22.49 24.35
C VAL A 525 -8.99 -22.33 23.27
N GLY A 526 -9.75 -23.41 23.04
CA GLY A 526 -11.01 -23.32 22.33
C GLY A 526 -11.81 -24.61 22.34
N ILE A 527 -13.11 -24.49 22.11
CA ILE A 527 -14.08 -25.57 21.98
C ILE A 527 -14.87 -25.42 20.68
N THR A 528 -15.34 -26.53 20.12
CA THR A 528 -16.24 -26.59 18.97
C THR A 528 -17.70 -26.31 19.33
N GLY A 529 -18.10 -26.71 20.54
CA GLY A 529 -19.50 -26.71 20.97
C GLY A 529 -20.27 -27.91 20.41
N ASN A 530 -21.60 -27.88 20.51
CA ASN A 530 -22.43 -28.95 19.95
C ASN A 530 -22.38 -28.95 18.41
N TYR A 531 -22.46 -30.14 17.81
CA TYR A 531 -22.37 -30.34 16.36
C TYR A 531 -23.72 -30.05 15.65
N ASP A 532 -24.24 -28.84 15.84
CA ASP A 532 -25.53 -28.41 15.28
C ASP A 532 -25.29 -27.75 13.90
N LEU A 533 -25.59 -28.47 12.83
CA LEU A 533 -25.41 -27.97 11.45
C LEU A 533 -26.56 -27.08 10.96
N ARG A 534 -27.72 -27.11 11.63
CA ARG A 534 -28.87 -26.25 11.32
C ARG A 534 -28.97 -25.12 12.33
N ILE A 535 -29.28 -23.93 11.85
CA ILE A 535 -29.43 -22.75 12.71
C ILE A 535 -30.55 -22.91 13.75
N MET A 536 -31.62 -23.65 13.43
CA MET A 536 -32.76 -23.87 14.33
C MET A 536 -32.42 -24.77 15.52
N ASP A 537 -31.39 -25.60 15.40
CA ASP A 537 -31.01 -26.58 16.42
C ASP A 537 -29.99 -25.98 17.41
N THR A 538 -29.47 -24.78 17.14
CA THR A 538 -28.44 -24.13 17.96
C THR A 538 -29.05 -23.52 19.22
N ASP A 539 -28.74 -24.09 20.39
CA ASP A 539 -29.11 -23.52 21.69
C ASP A 539 -28.28 -22.26 22.03
N TYR A 540 -28.93 -21.27 22.66
CA TYR A 540 -28.31 -20.06 23.16
C TYR A 540 -27.21 -20.35 24.20
N LYS A 541 -27.39 -21.37 25.04
CA LYS A 541 -26.35 -21.76 26.03
C LYS A 541 -25.09 -22.26 25.33
N ASN A 542 -25.24 -23.07 24.27
CA ASN A 542 -24.12 -23.54 23.46
C ASN A 542 -23.40 -22.35 22.78
N PHE A 543 -24.17 -21.43 22.18
CA PHE A 543 -23.61 -20.21 21.58
C PHE A 543 -22.77 -19.41 22.58
N ARG A 544 -23.34 -19.14 23.76
CA ARG A 544 -22.66 -18.37 24.81
C ARG A 544 -21.40 -19.08 25.30
N ASN A 545 -21.47 -20.38 25.56
CA ASN A 545 -20.32 -21.15 26.02
C ASN A 545 -19.15 -21.11 25.01
N VAL A 546 -19.44 -21.29 23.71
CA VAL A 546 -18.41 -21.21 22.65
C VAL A 546 -17.81 -19.81 22.57
N PHE A 547 -18.61 -18.76 22.69
CA PHE A 547 -18.10 -17.38 22.66
C PHE A 547 -17.30 -17.01 23.92
N ASP A 548 -17.77 -17.43 25.10
CA ASP A 548 -17.11 -17.19 26.37
C ASP A 548 -15.76 -17.92 26.40
N THR A 549 -15.72 -19.18 25.95
CA THR A 549 -14.50 -20.00 25.92
C THR A 549 -13.53 -19.63 24.80
N ASN A 550 -14.00 -19.28 23.59
CA ASN A 550 -13.11 -19.00 22.46
C ASN A 550 -12.72 -17.53 22.38
N VAL A 551 -13.69 -16.61 22.51
CA VAL A 551 -13.50 -15.18 22.19
C VAL A 551 -13.26 -14.35 23.43
N TYR A 552 -14.12 -14.50 24.43
CA TYR A 552 -14.03 -13.73 25.67
C TYR A 552 -12.75 -14.07 26.43
N SER A 553 -12.41 -15.35 26.55
CA SER A 553 -11.13 -15.79 27.13
C SER A 553 -9.92 -15.16 26.43
N ALA A 554 -9.85 -15.20 25.09
CA ALA A 554 -8.73 -14.63 24.34
C ALA A 554 -8.64 -13.11 24.55
N PHE A 555 -9.78 -12.44 24.67
CA PHE A 555 -9.83 -11.02 25.03
C PHE A 555 -9.31 -10.76 26.44
N LEU A 556 -9.74 -11.55 27.45
CA LEU A 556 -9.29 -11.41 28.84
C LEU A 556 -7.78 -11.64 28.95
N MET A 557 -7.28 -12.74 28.39
CA MET A 557 -5.85 -13.06 28.43
C MET A 557 -5.00 -12.00 27.71
N ALA A 558 -5.46 -11.50 26.57
CA ALA A 558 -4.78 -10.41 25.87
C ALA A 558 -4.80 -9.10 26.67
N ARG A 559 -5.92 -8.77 27.36
CA ARG A 559 -6.05 -7.60 28.23
C ARG A 559 -5.08 -7.70 29.42
N GLN A 560 -5.02 -8.84 30.09
CA GLN A 560 -4.13 -9.06 31.23
C GLN A 560 -2.65 -9.08 30.80
N ALA A 561 -2.34 -9.69 29.65
CA ALA A 561 -1.00 -9.62 29.07
C ALA A 561 -0.59 -8.18 28.70
N ALA A 562 -1.51 -7.41 28.09
CA ALA A 562 -1.25 -6.01 27.73
C ALA A 562 -0.97 -5.14 28.96
N ARG A 563 -1.65 -5.37 30.09
CA ARG A 563 -1.41 -4.66 31.36
C ARG A 563 0.07 -4.70 31.78
N VAL A 564 0.72 -5.84 31.60
CA VAL A 564 2.13 -6.05 32.01
C VAL A 564 3.14 -5.79 30.89
N MET A 565 2.76 -6.01 29.63
CA MET A 565 3.64 -5.81 28.46
C MET A 565 3.75 -4.35 28.03
N ILE A 566 2.70 -3.52 28.19
CA ILE A 566 2.71 -2.10 27.76
C ILE A 566 3.80 -1.30 28.49
N PRO A 567 3.95 -1.39 29.83
CA PRO A 567 5.06 -0.73 30.53
C PRO A 567 6.44 -1.21 30.05
N ALA A 568 6.58 -2.51 29.73
CA ALA A 568 7.82 -3.10 29.22
C ALA A 568 8.14 -2.72 27.76
N LYS A 569 7.15 -2.20 27.02
CA LYS A 569 7.24 -1.82 25.60
C LYS A 569 7.76 -2.92 24.67
N LYS A 570 7.51 -4.18 25.03
CA LYS A 570 7.97 -5.37 24.30
C LYS A 570 7.05 -6.54 24.63
N GLY A 571 6.77 -7.37 23.64
CA GLY A 571 6.05 -8.63 23.83
C GLY A 571 5.46 -9.19 22.55
N ALA A 572 4.92 -10.40 22.63
CA ALA A 572 4.14 -11.02 21.57
C ALA A 572 2.87 -11.67 22.13
N ILE A 573 1.72 -11.37 21.53
CA ILE A 573 0.45 -12.03 21.80
C ILE A 573 0.10 -12.88 20.59
N LEU A 574 -0.14 -14.17 20.81
CA LEU A 574 -0.51 -15.13 19.79
C LEU A 574 -1.89 -15.70 20.13
N ILE A 575 -2.78 -15.75 19.14
CA ILE A 575 -4.16 -16.24 19.31
C ILE A 575 -4.40 -17.43 18.38
N MET A 576 -4.93 -18.53 18.90
CA MET A 576 -5.31 -19.69 18.10
C MET A 576 -6.72 -19.54 17.49
N SER A 577 -6.78 -19.37 16.17
CA SER A 577 -8.03 -19.38 15.41
C SER A 577 -8.24 -20.77 14.76
N SER A 578 -8.72 -20.81 13.52
CA SER A 578 -8.89 -22.00 12.70
C SER A 578 -8.99 -21.60 11.23
N CYS A 579 -8.72 -22.51 10.29
CA CYS A 579 -9.00 -22.32 8.87
C CYS A 579 -10.47 -21.91 8.63
N THR A 580 -11.40 -22.31 9.50
CA THR A 580 -12.82 -21.90 9.50
C THR A 580 -13.04 -20.39 9.66
N SER A 581 -11.99 -19.62 9.98
CA SER A 581 -12.02 -18.16 9.96
C SER A 581 -11.89 -17.54 8.56
N VAL A 582 -11.57 -18.36 7.54
CA VAL A 582 -11.45 -17.95 6.13
C VAL A 582 -12.32 -18.79 5.18
N ILE A 583 -12.90 -19.88 5.67
CA ILE A 583 -13.87 -20.74 4.94
C ILE A 583 -15.21 -20.81 5.69
N HIS A 584 -16.22 -21.43 5.09
CA HIS A 584 -17.56 -21.58 5.67
C HIS A 584 -18.23 -22.89 5.23
N GLY A 585 -19.18 -23.40 6.02
CA GLY A 585 -20.09 -24.48 5.63
C GLY A 585 -19.72 -25.89 6.11
N THR A 586 -18.62 -26.08 6.83
CA THR A 586 -18.11 -27.41 7.24
C THR A 586 -18.10 -27.65 8.76
N VAL A 587 -18.55 -26.68 9.56
CA VAL A 587 -18.49 -26.70 11.03
C VAL A 587 -19.71 -25.99 11.64
N PRO A 588 -20.00 -26.18 12.94
CA PRO A 588 -21.08 -25.48 13.62
C PRO A 588 -21.00 -23.96 13.46
N HIS A 589 -22.17 -23.31 13.35
CA HIS A 589 -22.26 -21.87 13.12
C HIS A 589 -21.57 -21.06 14.23
N THR A 590 -21.72 -21.48 15.48
CA THR A 590 -21.11 -20.88 16.68
C THR A 590 -19.60 -20.89 16.60
N TYR A 591 -19.02 -22.05 16.28
CA TYR A 591 -17.57 -22.21 16.13
C TYR A 591 -17.01 -21.32 15.02
N CYS A 592 -17.61 -21.37 13.82
CA CYS A 592 -17.21 -20.53 12.69
C CYS A 592 -17.24 -19.03 13.05
N ALA A 593 -18.33 -18.58 13.69
CA ALA A 593 -18.48 -17.19 14.12
C ALA A 593 -17.41 -16.79 15.15
N SER A 594 -17.13 -17.66 16.12
CA SER A 594 -16.10 -17.41 17.15
C SER A 594 -14.69 -17.29 16.56
N LYS A 595 -14.32 -18.16 15.61
CA LYS A 595 -12.99 -18.15 14.99
C LYS A 595 -12.80 -16.95 14.03
N HIS A 596 -13.87 -16.50 13.37
CA HIS A 596 -13.86 -15.21 12.66
C HIS A 596 -13.70 -14.02 13.62
N ALA A 597 -14.35 -14.05 14.79
CA ALA A 597 -14.23 -12.99 15.79
C ALA A 597 -12.78 -12.87 16.31
N LEU A 598 -12.08 -13.98 16.51
CA LEU A 598 -10.67 -13.99 16.91
C LEU A 598 -9.74 -13.30 15.90
N VAL A 599 -9.96 -13.49 14.60
CA VAL A 599 -9.19 -12.79 13.56
C VAL A 599 -9.47 -11.29 13.61
N GLY A 600 -10.73 -10.90 13.86
CA GLY A 600 -11.11 -9.51 14.07
C GLY A 600 -10.42 -8.88 15.29
N LEU A 601 -10.42 -9.60 16.42
CA LEU A 601 -9.77 -9.21 17.67
C LEU A 601 -8.26 -9.01 17.46
N THR A 602 -7.60 -10.00 16.86
CA THR A 602 -6.15 -9.98 16.56
C THR A 602 -5.76 -8.76 15.73
N LYS A 603 -6.50 -8.48 14.65
CA LYS A 603 -6.20 -7.33 13.78
C LYS A 603 -6.34 -5.99 14.50
N ASN A 604 -7.31 -5.86 15.40
CA ASN A 604 -7.52 -4.63 16.14
C ASN A 604 -6.45 -4.43 17.22
N LEU A 605 -6.18 -5.49 18.00
CA LEU A 605 -5.11 -5.50 19.00
C LEU A 605 -3.74 -5.23 18.36
N GLY A 606 -3.45 -5.81 17.19
CA GLY A 606 -2.17 -5.58 16.50
C GLY A 606 -1.90 -4.12 16.14
N VAL A 607 -2.94 -3.32 15.90
CA VAL A 607 -2.82 -1.87 15.64
C VAL A 607 -2.57 -1.10 16.94
N GLU A 608 -3.33 -1.38 17.99
CA GLU A 608 -3.21 -0.69 19.29
C GLU A 608 -1.96 -1.09 20.06
N MET A 609 -1.57 -2.35 20.03
CA MET A 609 -0.41 -2.87 20.78
C MET A 609 0.91 -2.53 20.07
N GLY A 610 0.87 -2.33 18.75
CA GLY A 610 2.06 -2.01 17.95
C GLY A 610 2.74 -0.69 18.33
N GLN A 611 1.99 0.33 18.78
CA GLN A 611 2.56 1.58 19.31
C GLN A 611 3.38 1.38 20.60
N TYR A 612 3.16 0.27 21.30
CA TYR A 612 3.92 -0.13 22.49
C TYR A 612 4.98 -1.20 22.18
N GLY A 613 5.29 -1.50 20.91
CA GLY A 613 6.31 -2.51 20.57
C GLY A 613 5.87 -3.95 20.82
N ILE A 614 4.57 -4.20 20.99
CA ILE A 614 3.98 -5.53 21.19
C ILE A 614 3.38 -6.00 19.86
N ARG A 615 3.69 -7.25 19.47
CA ARG A 615 3.19 -7.86 18.23
C ARG A 615 1.99 -8.74 18.55
N VAL A 616 0.95 -8.71 17.71
CA VAL A 616 -0.24 -9.53 17.91
C VAL A 616 -0.57 -10.28 16.62
N ASN A 617 -0.54 -11.60 16.64
CA ASN A 617 -0.81 -12.43 15.46
C ASN A 617 -1.77 -13.57 15.80
N CYS A 618 -2.37 -14.19 14.79
CA CYS A 618 -3.16 -15.41 14.95
C CYS A 618 -2.73 -16.50 13.97
N ILE A 619 -2.92 -17.75 14.40
CA ILE A 619 -2.70 -18.94 13.58
C ILE A 619 -4.05 -19.60 13.30
N SER A 620 -4.28 -19.98 12.06
CA SER A 620 -5.50 -20.62 11.58
C SER A 620 -5.16 -21.97 10.95
N PRO A 621 -5.01 -23.03 11.75
CA PRO A 621 -4.70 -24.37 11.24
C PRO A 621 -5.91 -25.02 10.56
N PHE A 622 -5.63 -25.93 9.63
CA PHE A 622 -6.57 -26.95 9.17
C PHE A 622 -6.85 -27.97 10.29
N GLY A 623 -7.62 -29.03 10.00
CA GLY A 623 -7.84 -30.07 10.99
C GLY A 623 -6.53 -30.73 11.41
N VAL A 624 -6.33 -30.83 12.72
CA VAL A 624 -5.22 -31.53 13.38
C VAL A 624 -5.85 -32.55 14.32
N ALA A 625 -5.33 -33.79 14.33
CA ALA A 625 -5.83 -34.91 15.13
C ALA A 625 -5.55 -34.74 16.65
N THR A 626 -6.07 -33.66 17.22
CA THR A 626 -6.04 -33.32 18.65
C THR A 626 -7.20 -34.00 19.39
N PRO A 627 -7.13 -34.15 20.73
CA PRO A 627 -8.23 -34.72 21.51
C PRO A 627 -9.60 -34.05 21.25
N MET A 628 -9.62 -32.74 20.98
CA MET A 628 -10.82 -32.01 20.57
C MET A 628 -11.42 -32.57 19.28
N LEU A 629 -10.62 -32.70 18.22
CA LEU A 629 -11.10 -33.21 16.93
C LEU A 629 -11.49 -34.69 16.99
N LEU A 630 -10.74 -35.50 17.74
CA LEU A 630 -11.07 -36.92 17.91
C LEU A 630 -12.44 -37.09 18.58
N LYS A 631 -12.73 -36.27 19.59
CA LYS A 631 -14.04 -36.23 20.24
C LYS A 631 -15.15 -35.81 19.26
N ASP A 632 -14.91 -34.78 18.45
CA ASP A 632 -15.87 -34.34 17.43
C ASP A 632 -16.15 -35.44 16.37
N TYR A 633 -15.18 -36.31 16.10
CA TYR A 633 -15.33 -37.45 15.19
C TYR A 633 -15.85 -38.73 15.88
N GLY A 634 -16.44 -38.60 17.08
CA GLY A 634 -17.04 -39.72 17.81
C GLY A 634 -16.03 -40.61 18.53
N GLY A 635 -14.84 -40.09 18.85
CA GLY A 635 -13.79 -40.82 19.57
C GLY A 635 -12.98 -41.78 18.69
N VAL A 636 -12.85 -41.49 17.40
CA VAL A 636 -12.03 -42.29 16.47
C VAL A 636 -10.55 -42.22 16.84
N GLY A 637 -9.78 -43.24 16.45
CA GLY A 637 -8.32 -43.24 16.60
C GLY A 637 -7.64 -42.15 15.75
N VAL A 638 -6.45 -41.73 16.19
CA VAL A 638 -5.63 -40.68 15.53
C VAL A 638 -5.43 -40.99 14.04
N GLU A 639 -5.06 -42.23 13.71
CA GLU A 639 -4.78 -42.67 12.34
C GLU A 639 -5.99 -42.49 11.42
N VAL A 640 -7.19 -42.86 11.89
CA VAL A 640 -8.44 -42.72 11.13
C VAL A 640 -8.80 -41.25 10.93
N ALA A 641 -8.59 -40.41 11.95
CA ALA A 641 -8.80 -38.98 11.83
C ALA A 641 -7.82 -38.34 10.84
N GLU A 642 -6.54 -38.70 10.90
CA GLU A 642 -5.51 -38.23 9.98
C GLU A 642 -5.79 -38.68 8.53
N GLU A 643 -6.23 -39.92 8.31
CA GLU A 643 -6.61 -40.41 6.99
C GLU A 643 -7.78 -39.62 6.39
N LYS A 644 -8.84 -39.38 7.18
CA LYS A 644 -9.97 -38.53 6.78
C LYS A 644 -9.51 -37.13 6.42
N LEU A 645 -8.66 -36.50 7.25
CA LEU A 645 -8.11 -35.18 6.97
C LEU A 645 -7.24 -35.17 5.70
N ARG A 646 -6.43 -36.22 5.48
CA ARG A 646 -5.58 -36.37 4.30
C ARG A 646 -6.41 -36.46 3.01
N SER A 647 -7.55 -37.15 3.04
CA SER A 647 -8.49 -37.20 1.91
C SER A 647 -9.02 -35.80 1.54
N MET A 648 -9.30 -34.98 2.55
CA MET A 648 -9.83 -33.62 2.42
C MET A 648 -8.76 -32.56 2.13
N SER A 649 -7.49 -32.83 2.42
CA SER A 649 -6.37 -31.91 2.18
C SER A 649 -6.04 -31.70 0.69
N ASN A 650 -5.51 -30.53 0.33
CA ASN A 650 -5.00 -30.28 -1.03
C ASN A 650 -3.56 -30.73 -1.20
N LEU A 651 -2.72 -30.45 -0.20
CA LEU A 651 -1.32 -30.84 -0.18
C LEU A 651 -1.19 -32.35 0.00
N ARG A 652 -0.88 -33.08 -1.07
CA ARG A 652 -0.70 -34.53 -1.03
C ARG A 652 0.60 -34.90 -0.33
N GLY A 653 0.60 -36.05 0.34
CA GLY A 653 1.77 -36.60 1.03
C GLY A 653 1.97 -36.11 2.47
N ALA A 654 1.53 -34.89 2.80
CA ALA A 654 1.65 -34.32 4.14
C ALA A 654 0.34 -34.38 4.93
N VAL A 655 0.43 -34.46 6.25
CA VAL A 655 -0.68 -34.31 7.20
C VAL A 655 -0.23 -33.28 8.22
N LEU A 656 -1.10 -32.30 8.52
CA LEU A 656 -0.79 -31.25 9.50
C LEU A 656 -0.85 -31.84 10.92
N LYS A 657 0.28 -31.80 11.63
CA LYS A 657 0.40 -32.27 13.00
C LYS A 657 0.42 -31.11 14.01
N ALA A 658 0.32 -31.45 15.30
CA ALA A 658 0.38 -30.45 16.37
C ALA A 658 1.74 -29.75 16.41
N GLU A 659 2.81 -30.47 16.09
CA GLU A 659 4.18 -29.97 16.02
C GLU A 659 4.34 -28.91 14.91
N ASP A 660 3.71 -29.11 13.75
CA ASP A 660 3.76 -28.13 12.64
C ASP A 660 3.12 -26.78 13.06
N VAL A 661 2.05 -26.84 13.86
CA VAL A 661 1.38 -25.65 14.40
C VAL A 661 2.26 -24.99 15.47
N ALA A 662 2.93 -25.79 16.30
CA ALA A 662 3.89 -25.31 17.30
C ALA A 662 5.11 -24.62 16.64
N ASP A 663 5.63 -25.14 15.53
CA ASP A 663 6.70 -24.51 14.75
C ASP A 663 6.29 -23.16 14.18
N ALA A 664 5.06 -23.07 13.67
CA ALA A 664 4.49 -21.80 13.22
C ALA A 664 4.31 -20.81 14.38
N ALA A 665 3.89 -21.28 15.55
CA ALA A 665 3.81 -20.48 16.76
C ALA A 665 5.19 -19.96 17.17
N LEU A 666 6.20 -20.83 17.18
CA LEU A 666 7.59 -20.50 17.48
C LEU A 666 8.11 -19.37 16.56
N TYR A 667 7.88 -19.49 15.25
CA TYR A 667 8.24 -18.44 14.29
C TYR A 667 7.60 -17.10 14.66
N LEU A 668 6.29 -17.08 14.93
CA LEU A 668 5.53 -15.86 15.22
C LEU A 668 5.90 -15.21 16.57
N VAL A 669 6.40 -15.98 17.54
CA VAL A 669 6.83 -15.43 18.85
C VAL A 669 8.33 -15.11 18.91
N SER A 670 9.12 -15.64 17.97
CA SER A 670 10.55 -15.36 17.84
C SER A 670 10.87 -13.95 17.31
N GLU A 671 12.16 -13.60 17.28
CA GLU A 671 12.64 -12.34 16.69
C GLU A 671 12.63 -12.36 15.14
N GLU A 672 12.52 -13.53 14.51
CA GLU A 672 12.45 -13.65 13.04
C GLU A 672 11.19 -12.98 12.48
N SER A 673 10.12 -12.94 13.28
CA SER A 673 8.85 -12.27 12.97
C SER A 673 8.76 -10.85 13.54
N LYS A 674 9.89 -10.17 13.80
CA LYS A 674 9.95 -8.82 14.41
C LYS A 674 9.11 -7.74 13.75
N TYR A 675 8.78 -7.88 12.46
CA TYR A 675 7.95 -6.92 11.72
C TYR A 675 6.59 -7.50 11.28
N VAL A 676 6.21 -8.67 11.81
CA VAL A 676 4.93 -9.33 11.53
C VAL A 676 3.98 -9.07 12.71
N SER A 677 2.93 -8.28 12.47
CA SER A 677 1.85 -8.00 13.43
C SER A 677 0.53 -7.84 12.67
N GLY A 678 -0.56 -8.30 13.26
CA GLY A 678 -1.91 -8.35 12.66
C GLY A 678 -2.09 -9.45 11.60
N LEU A 679 -1.16 -10.40 11.52
CA LEU A 679 -1.21 -11.51 10.56
C LEU A 679 -2.23 -12.57 11.00
N ASN A 680 -3.01 -13.08 10.04
CA ASN A 680 -3.66 -14.38 10.15
C ASN A 680 -2.88 -15.41 9.34
N LEU A 681 -2.08 -16.24 10.01
CA LEU A 681 -1.27 -17.28 9.38
C LEU A 681 -2.12 -18.54 9.19
N VAL A 682 -2.58 -18.77 7.96
CA VAL A 682 -3.40 -19.94 7.61
C VAL A 682 -2.47 -21.12 7.30
N LEU A 683 -2.58 -22.20 8.07
CA LEU A 683 -1.81 -23.44 7.90
C LEU A 683 -2.75 -24.54 7.40
N ASP A 684 -3.01 -24.58 6.09
CA ASP A 684 -4.04 -25.46 5.55
C ASP A 684 -3.67 -26.20 4.27
N GLY A 685 -2.39 -26.16 3.87
CA GLY A 685 -1.93 -26.79 2.63
C GLY A 685 -2.66 -26.29 1.38
N GLY A 686 -3.22 -25.08 1.42
CA GLY A 686 -3.99 -24.47 0.34
C GLY A 686 -5.49 -24.82 0.36
N TYR A 687 -6.01 -25.50 1.39
CA TYR A 687 -7.43 -25.91 1.47
C TYR A 687 -8.41 -24.77 1.20
N SER A 688 -8.22 -23.62 1.86
CA SER A 688 -9.06 -22.42 1.72
C SER A 688 -8.91 -21.68 0.39
N THR A 689 -7.88 -21.99 -0.39
CA THR A 689 -7.57 -21.26 -1.63
C THR A 689 -8.08 -21.96 -2.89
N THR A 690 -8.66 -23.16 -2.78
CA THR A 690 -9.20 -23.90 -3.92
C THR A 690 -10.65 -24.29 -3.71
N ASN A 691 -11.35 -24.55 -4.80
CA ASN A 691 -12.66 -25.20 -4.78
C ASN A 691 -12.54 -26.61 -5.39
N LYS A 692 -12.46 -27.63 -4.53
CA LYS A 692 -12.35 -29.03 -4.97
C LYS A 692 -13.56 -29.52 -5.77
N THR A 693 -14.78 -29.07 -5.43
CA THR A 693 -15.99 -29.51 -6.13
C THR A 693 -16.03 -28.97 -7.54
N PHE A 694 -15.52 -27.76 -7.80
CA PHE A 694 -15.37 -27.25 -9.16
C PHE A 694 -14.39 -28.09 -9.98
N GLY A 695 -13.26 -28.50 -9.38
CA GLY A 695 -12.31 -29.40 -10.04
C GLY A 695 -12.88 -30.79 -10.33
N GLN A 696 -13.69 -31.34 -9.42
CA GLN A 696 -14.41 -32.61 -9.64
C GLN A 696 -15.49 -32.47 -10.72
N PHE A 697 -16.30 -31.41 -10.66
CA PHE A 697 -17.31 -31.09 -11.65
C PHE A 697 -16.71 -30.92 -13.07
N MET A 698 -15.57 -30.24 -13.18
CA MET A 698 -14.86 -30.13 -14.46
C MET A 698 -14.35 -31.48 -14.96
N LYS A 699 -13.96 -32.40 -14.09
CA LYS A 699 -13.58 -33.78 -14.46
C LYS A 699 -14.79 -34.62 -14.88
N GLU A 700 -15.94 -34.38 -14.27
CA GLU A 700 -17.21 -35.03 -14.66
C GLU A 700 -17.71 -34.51 -16.02
N LEU A 701 -17.59 -33.21 -16.29
CA LEU A 701 -17.95 -32.60 -17.58
C LEU A 701 -16.97 -32.95 -18.71
N TYR A 702 -15.69 -33.10 -18.39
CA TYR A 702 -14.63 -33.42 -19.35
C TYR A 702 -13.85 -34.65 -18.86
N PRO A 703 -14.43 -35.85 -18.97
CA PRO A 703 -13.73 -37.10 -18.67
C PRO A 703 -12.68 -37.32 -19.76
N HIS A 704 -11.43 -36.98 -19.44
CA HIS A 704 -10.26 -37.37 -20.22
C HIS A 704 -9.65 -38.64 -19.64
#